data_AF-A0AAD4BL11-F1
#
_entry.id   AF-A0AAD4BL11-F1
#
_cell.length_a   1.000
_cell.length_b   1.000
_cell.length_c   1.000
_cell.angle_alpha   90.00
_cell.angle_beta   90.00
_cell.angle_gamma   90.00
#
_symmetry.space_group_name_H-M   'P 1'
#
loop_
_entity.id
_entity.type
_entity.pdbx_description
1 polymer ?
#
loop_
_entity_poly.entity_id
_entity_poly.type
_entity_poly.pdbx_seq_one_letter_code
_entity_poly.pdbx_strand_id
1 'polypeptide(L)'
;MTSQTECVQRLLASFPAHPFDQKILDDEVAQEVHKFQGASSQENVKSRWELVLRKEIFALAATEGTALKEERADYYDGLQDRLDLALTFTEQDACEPAFPFTVLQDLLETQTIESCSHIFSWIEMQASRLTQGMVPQKGKALILLRTLNDLLRRLSKTGSTTMFCGRILTFLSGVFPLGERSGVNLRGEYGPVWEGTVEVDRGDAEMKDESLKPSLPGDKMDVDEEQGTDETKKQPKLDKDDFYKTFWSLQLPFSRPPIFANPDTFENFKQAVEKVLPVIKEATTKERAMMGNRASTNQSGPLKRKRDEPGEETNTSDYFFAKFLTSPDLLNLEIADTHFRRQVIFQLVILLNHLLSFTKSAKATWATPRNRSLQMDFTLEPADVQWVQDTIVKATAELRSTAPNGPAFADTVNTILEREKNWVKWKNDLCAPFDREPWSAEVNGKRVGLEEATKELRAKRRQEPEEWQWSLGSQPLTEVWEMGYRDLSDIQNPFQAGDVKDFVKKIKQEDARMEMRKKTLAKTAERIAQARAKVAAQATEGPTPSQEIAAEPAKVEPITAAPPPVAGSPIHPSLPPKPGTSVPTRLPGTEAPSVAPAVATPAPAPPAPATTTSAQSSAPALAPSNTDEQILKLEDNKQRWSWLALRTARDQHLQHFGKIGTGDVLLLAQEIDAEKEREREREREKEKAQKMDENGTNANAGSHVVFALQQTRRYKVISIDNHHNSHPAALTRIAQLARDALPENATDADKDSAEIDAFPYDLTSADKVRAVFEKYGKGGIWGVIHIAAYKAVGESVEIPLTYYANNVSATITLLQIMSEYDCTRIVYSSSATVYGTPPIIPIPETTRLKADSPYGKTKIMSETIIDDLCHAEPRWRAISLRYFNPAGAHPSGLIGEDPCGRPGNLLPLLAHIAVGRVDLSTFKVFGNDYPTPDGTCIRDYLHVLDLASGHLLALDALAPNSTVFDNCPDEARYKAYNLGKGRGMSVLQIIDAMRKATGFDYQYEIIGRRRGDVPDLTADPTLAEKELGFKAPQTLEVMCRDLWNWQTKNPEGYAAQR
;
A
#
# COMPACT_ATOMS: atom_id res chain seq x y z
N MET A 1 -51.86 -26.38 -21.79
CA MET A 1 -52.39 -25.18 -21.11
C MET A 1 -52.83 -25.51 -19.70
N THR A 2 -54.03 -26.01 -19.40
CA THR A 2 -54.50 -26.27 -18.01
C THR A 2 -53.46 -26.97 -17.13
N SER A 3 -53.01 -28.17 -17.52
CA SER A 3 -51.97 -28.95 -16.82
C SER A 3 -50.59 -28.27 -16.70
N GLN A 4 -50.29 -27.26 -17.53
CA GLN A 4 -49.07 -26.44 -17.43
C GLN A 4 -49.27 -25.22 -16.50
N THR A 5 -50.45 -24.63 -16.47
CA THR A 5 -50.84 -23.61 -15.47
C THR A 5 -50.86 -24.23 -14.08
N GLU A 6 -51.47 -25.42 -13.94
CA GLU A 6 -51.44 -26.24 -12.72
C GLU A 6 -50.02 -26.69 -12.34
N CYS A 7 -49.04 -26.66 -13.24
CA CYS A 7 -47.63 -26.92 -12.94
C CYS A 7 -46.95 -25.67 -12.36
N VAL A 8 -47.01 -24.53 -13.06
CA VAL A 8 -46.45 -23.26 -12.58
C VAL A 8 -47.02 -22.85 -11.23
N GLN A 9 -48.33 -23.01 -11.02
CA GLN A 9 -48.98 -22.70 -9.73
C GLN A 9 -48.63 -23.68 -8.61
N ARG A 10 -48.19 -24.91 -8.91
CA ARG A 10 -47.65 -25.84 -7.91
C ARG A 10 -46.20 -25.51 -7.53
N LEU A 11 -45.37 -25.11 -8.50
CA LEU A 11 -44.00 -24.65 -8.25
C LEU A 11 -44.00 -23.37 -7.40
N LEU A 12 -44.78 -22.37 -7.78
CA LEU A 12 -44.96 -21.14 -6.98
C LEU A 12 -45.55 -21.38 -5.58
N ALA A 13 -46.04 -22.59 -5.29
CA ALA A 13 -46.54 -23.01 -3.98
C ALA A 13 -45.61 -24.01 -3.24
N SER A 14 -44.53 -24.49 -3.87
CA SER A 14 -43.46 -25.26 -3.20
C SER A 14 -42.31 -24.37 -2.70
N PHE A 15 -42.21 -23.13 -3.18
CA PHE A 15 -41.10 -22.24 -2.84
C PHE A 15 -41.09 -21.82 -1.35
N PRO A 16 -39.91 -21.77 -0.70
CA PRO A 16 -39.73 -21.07 0.56
C PRO A 16 -39.96 -19.56 0.39
N ALA A 17 -40.17 -18.84 1.50
CA ALA A 17 -40.11 -17.38 1.48
C ALA A 17 -38.72 -16.92 0.97
N HIS A 18 -38.71 -15.98 0.03
CA HIS A 18 -37.49 -15.46 -0.59
C HIS A 18 -36.56 -14.79 0.46
N PRO A 19 -35.23 -14.97 0.39
CA PRO A 19 -34.46 -15.70 -0.63
C PRO A 19 -34.36 -17.22 -0.37
N PHE A 20 -34.41 -18.00 -1.44
CA PHE A 20 -34.27 -19.47 -1.42
C PHE A 20 -33.02 -19.96 -2.19
N ASP A 21 -32.65 -21.23 -2.02
CA ASP A 21 -31.52 -21.84 -2.74
C ASP A 21 -31.89 -22.09 -4.22
N GLN A 22 -31.24 -21.35 -5.13
CA GLN A 22 -31.41 -21.46 -6.58
C GLN A 22 -31.26 -22.90 -7.09
N LYS A 23 -30.41 -23.73 -6.46
CA LYS A 23 -30.23 -25.12 -6.91
C LYS A 23 -31.51 -25.95 -6.76
N ILE A 24 -32.30 -25.70 -5.72
CA ILE A 24 -33.58 -26.41 -5.50
C ILE A 24 -34.56 -26.03 -6.60
N LEU A 25 -34.63 -24.74 -6.96
CA LEU A 25 -35.44 -24.26 -8.08
C LEU A 25 -35.02 -24.92 -9.41
N ASP A 26 -33.73 -25.01 -9.69
CA ASP A 26 -33.21 -25.62 -10.91
C ASP A 26 -33.52 -27.13 -10.99
N ASP A 27 -33.35 -27.86 -9.88
CA ASP A 27 -33.65 -29.30 -9.77
C ASP A 27 -35.18 -29.60 -9.85
N GLU A 28 -36.06 -28.74 -9.30
CA GLU A 28 -37.52 -28.89 -9.43
C GLU A 28 -38.02 -28.56 -10.85
N VAL A 29 -37.54 -27.46 -11.44
CA VAL A 29 -37.94 -27.05 -12.81
C VAL A 29 -37.47 -28.07 -13.85
N ALA A 30 -36.25 -28.59 -13.75
CA ALA A 30 -35.75 -29.63 -14.64
C ALA A 30 -36.66 -30.89 -14.62
N GLN A 31 -37.11 -31.30 -13.43
CA GLN A 31 -38.03 -32.43 -13.27
C GLN A 31 -39.42 -32.19 -13.88
N GLU A 32 -40.00 -30.99 -13.75
CA GLU A 32 -41.28 -30.68 -14.39
C GLU A 32 -41.12 -30.51 -15.91
N VAL A 33 -40.11 -29.81 -16.41
CA VAL A 33 -39.85 -29.63 -17.85
C VAL A 33 -39.72 -30.99 -18.55
N HIS A 34 -38.96 -31.94 -17.99
CA HIS A 34 -38.77 -33.27 -18.56
C HIS A 34 -40.09 -34.05 -18.72
N LYS A 35 -41.08 -33.86 -17.83
CA LYS A 35 -42.39 -34.54 -17.91
C LYS A 35 -43.21 -34.14 -19.15
N PHE A 36 -42.95 -32.97 -19.74
CA PHE A 36 -43.70 -32.47 -20.90
C PHE A 36 -43.00 -32.64 -22.26
N GLN A 37 -41.75 -33.13 -22.29
CA GLN A 37 -40.96 -33.25 -23.54
C GLN A 37 -41.54 -34.24 -24.57
N GLY A 38 -42.42 -35.16 -24.17
CA GLY A 38 -42.98 -36.20 -25.05
C GLY A 38 -44.32 -35.89 -25.75
N ALA A 39 -44.93 -34.72 -25.52
CA ALA A 39 -46.38 -34.53 -25.76
C ALA A 39 -46.79 -33.64 -26.96
N SER A 40 -45.86 -32.99 -27.66
CA SER A 40 -46.14 -32.09 -28.80
C SER A 40 -44.84 -31.77 -29.57
N SER A 41 -44.90 -31.06 -30.70
CA SER A 41 -43.68 -30.47 -31.28
C SER A 41 -43.07 -29.45 -30.31
N GLN A 42 -41.74 -29.42 -30.18
CA GLN A 42 -41.02 -28.65 -29.15
C GLN A 42 -41.35 -27.16 -29.19
N GLU A 43 -41.41 -26.57 -30.37
CA GLU A 43 -41.81 -25.17 -30.60
C GLU A 43 -43.20 -24.84 -30.03
N ASN A 44 -44.18 -25.73 -30.23
CA ASN A 44 -45.51 -25.63 -29.60
C ASN A 44 -45.50 -25.85 -28.07
N VAL A 45 -44.45 -26.45 -27.50
CA VAL A 45 -44.28 -26.59 -26.05
C VAL A 45 -43.68 -25.30 -25.47
N LYS A 46 -42.60 -24.76 -26.07
CA LYS A 46 -41.98 -23.49 -25.65
C LYS A 46 -42.98 -22.35 -25.64
N SER A 47 -43.68 -22.11 -26.76
CA SER A 47 -44.70 -21.05 -26.86
C SER A 47 -45.85 -21.19 -25.84
N ARG A 48 -46.11 -22.40 -25.32
CA ARG A 48 -47.12 -22.62 -24.25
C ARG A 48 -46.57 -22.31 -22.86
N TRP A 49 -45.31 -22.63 -22.57
CA TRP A 49 -44.68 -22.23 -21.31
C TRP A 49 -44.55 -20.72 -21.21
N GLU A 50 -44.05 -20.08 -22.27
CA GLU A 50 -43.94 -18.62 -22.37
C GLU A 50 -45.28 -17.93 -22.12
N LEU A 51 -46.37 -18.41 -22.74
CA LEU A 51 -47.71 -17.87 -22.54
C LEU A 51 -48.21 -18.03 -21.09
N VAL A 52 -47.94 -19.17 -20.44
CA VAL A 52 -48.36 -19.43 -19.05
C VAL A 52 -47.55 -18.58 -18.07
N LEU A 53 -46.23 -18.58 -18.19
CA LEU A 53 -45.33 -17.77 -17.33
C LEU A 53 -45.63 -16.27 -17.47
N ARG A 54 -45.76 -15.79 -18.72
CA ARG A 54 -46.17 -14.41 -19.01
C ARG A 54 -47.53 -14.09 -18.39
N LYS A 55 -48.51 -14.99 -18.47
CA LYS A 55 -49.83 -14.77 -17.84
C LYS A 55 -49.73 -14.66 -16.32
N GLU A 56 -49.00 -15.54 -15.65
CA GLU A 56 -48.84 -15.51 -14.18
C GLU A 56 -48.06 -14.28 -13.70
N ILE A 57 -47.05 -13.83 -14.47
CA ILE A 57 -46.31 -12.59 -14.20
C ILE A 57 -47.21 -11.36 -14.35
N PHE A 58 -47.92 -11.21 -15.48
CA PHE A 58 -48.76 -10.04 -15.71
C PHE A 58 -50.08 -10.05 -14.91
N ALA A 59 -50.54 -11.22 -14.44
CA ALA A 59 -51.64 -11.31 -13.48
C ALA A 59 -51.25 -10.73 -12.11
N LEU A 60 -50.00 -10.93 -11.65
CA LEU A 60 -49.48 -10.27 -10.46
C LEU A 60 -49.20 -8.78 -10.74
N ALA A 61 -48.51 -8.45 -11.84
CA ALA A 61 -48.16 -7.05 -12.16
C ALA A 61 -49.38 -6.10 -12.25
N ALA A 62 -50.57 -6.64 -12.56
CA ALA A 62 -51.83 -5.90 -12.56
C ALA A 62 -52.32 -5.47 -11.15
N THR A 63 -51.76 -5.99 -10.06
CA THR A 63 -52.11 -5.61 -8.67
C THR A 63 -51.16 -4.56 -8.05
N GLU A 64 -50.22 -4.02 -8.84
CA GLU A 64 -49.30 -2.93 -8.45
C GLU A 64 -50.04 -1.77 -7.73
N GLY A 65 -51.12 -1.25 -8.32
CA GLY A 65 -51.89 -0.12 -7.78
C GLY A 65 -52.70 -0.41 -6.50
N THR A 66 -52.72 -1.67 -6.06
CA THR A 66 -53.16 -2.08 -4.71
C THR A 66 -51.98 -2.31 -3.78
N ALA A 67 -50.90 -2.95 -4.25
CA ALA A 67 -49.68 -3.17 -3.46
C ALA A 67 -49.03 -1.86 -2.99
N LEU A 68 -48.99 -0.83 -3.84
CA LEU A 68 -48.47 0.52 -3.51
C LEU A 68 -49.28 1.27 -2.42
N LYS A 69 -50.26 0.62 -1.76
CA LYS A 69 -51.05 1.16 -0.65
C LYS A 69 -50.93 0.34 0.65
N GLU A 70 -50.22 -0.79 0.61
CA GLU A 70 -50.04 -1.69 1.75
C GLU A 70 -48.54 -1.75 2.07
N GLU A 71 -48.14 -1.46 3.32
CA GLU A 71 -46.73 -1.36 3.75
C GLU A 71 -46.03 -2.73 3.88
N ARG A 72 -46.24 -3.67 2.94
CA ARG A 72 -45.69 -5.03 2.98
C ARG A 72 -45.00 -5.42 1.67
N ALA A 73 -43.84 -6.06 1.81
CA ALA A 73 -42.93 -6.37 0.71
C ALA A 73 -43.43 -7.49 -0.22
N ASP A 74 -44.40 -8.28 0.23
CA ASP A 74 -44.91 -9.53 -0.34
C ASP A 74 -45.16 -9.48 -1.87
N TYR A 75 -45.57 -8.31 -2.40
CA TYR A 75 -45.75 -8.08 -3.84
C TYR A 75 -44.45 -8.19 -4.65
N TYR A 76 -43.38 -7.55 -4.18
CA TYR A 76 -42.12 -7.49 -4.89
C TYR A 76 -41.37 -8.82 -4.81
N ASP A 77 -41.45 -9.53 -3.68
CA ASP A 77 -40.89 -10.88 -3.53
C ASP A 77 -41.63 -11.87 -4.45
N GLY A 78 -42.97 -11.88 -4.41
CA GLY A 78 -43.77 -12.70 -5.32
C GLY A 78 -43.60 -12.38 -6.81
N LEU A 79 -43.11 -11.18 -7.17
CA LEU A 79 -42.74 -10.83 -8.54
C LEU A 79 -41.35 -11.36 -8.92
N GLN A 80 -40.38 -11.32 -7.99
CA GLN A 80 -39.05 -11.90 -8.16
C GLN A 80 -39.12 -13.41 -8.36
N ASP A 81 -39.88 -14.14 -7.53
CA ASP A 81 -40.12 -15.59 -7.65
C ASP A 81 -40.53 -16.01 -9.08
N ARG A 82 -41.41 -15.22 -9.71
CA ARG A 82 -41.95 -15.47 -11.04
C ARG A 82 -40.96 -15.10 -12.15
N LEU A 83 -40.09 -14.10 -11.93
CA LEU A 83 -39.02 -13.73 -12.85
C LEU A 83 -37.88 -14.75 -12.83
N ASP A 84 -37.50 -15.25 -11.65
CA ASP A 84 -36.51 -16.32 -11.51
C ASP A 84 -37.02 -17.65 -12.06
N LEU A 85 -38.31 -17.97 -11.88
CA LEU A 85 -38.94 -19.10 -12.55
C LEU A 85 -38.86 -18.98 -14.09
N ALA A 86 -39.13 -17.79 -14.64
CA ALA A 86 -38.99 -17.54 -16.09
C ALA A 86 -37.53 -17.63 -16.57
N LEU A 87 -36.56 -17.26 -15.73
CA LEU A 87 -35.13 -17.37 -16.02
C LEU A 87 -34.67 -18.84 -16.03
N THR A 88 -34.96 -19.62 -14.99
CA THR A 88 -34.63 -21.06 -14.93
C THR A 88 -35.33 -21.86 -16.03
N PHE A 89 -36.60 -21.57 -16.38
CA PHE A 89 -37.26 -22.19 -17.54
C PHE A 89 -36.55 -21.88 -18.87
N THR A 90 -35.90 -20.71 -18.99
CA THR A 90 -35.11 -20.34 -20.18
C THR A 90 -33.75 -21.02 -20.19
N GLU A 91 -33.12 -21.21 -19.02
CA GLU A 91 -31.84 -21.93 -18.86
C GLU A 91 -31.98 -23.44 -19.15
N GLN A 92 -33.14 -24.02 -18.86
CA GLN A 92 -33.50 -25.43 -19.18
C GLN A 92 -34.01 -25.61 -20.64
N ASP A 93 -33.77 -24.64 -21.53
CA ASP A 93 -34.25 -24.58 -22.93
C ASP A 93 -35.79 -24.73 -23.12
N ALA A 94 -36.60 -24.54 -22.06
CA ALA A 94 -38.05 -24.68 -22.13
C ALA A 94 -38.77 -23.42 -22.65
N CYS A 95 -38.05 -22.30 -22.79
CA CYS A 95 -38.48 -21.02 -23.40
C CYS A 95 -37.38 -20.48 -24.32
N GLU A 96 -37.70 -19.54 -25.20
CA GLU A 96 -36.70 -18.88 -26.07
C GLU A 96 -35.69 -18.03 -25.26
N PRO A 97 -34.39 -17.99 -25.62
CA PRO A 97 -33.36 -17.23 -24.89
C PRO A 97 -33.58 -15.72 -24.78
N ALA A 98 -34.55 -15.16 -25.51
CA ALA A 98 -34.99 -13.78 -25.44
C ALA A 98 -36.20 -13.55 -24.50
N PHE A 99 -36.92 -14.60 -24.10
CA PHE A 99 -38.20 -14.50 -23.39
C PHE A 99 -38.13 -13.65 -22.11
N PRO A 100 -37.17 -13.85 -21.17
CA PRO A 100 -37.06 -13.00 -19.98
C PRO A 100 -36.86 -11.53 -20.33
N PHE A 101 -36.07 -11.22 -21.36
CA PHE A 101 -35.82 -9.84 -21.80
C PHE A 101 -37.08 -9.18 -22.39
N THR A 102 -37.95 -9.94 -23.07
CA THR A 102 -39.25 -9.41 -23.52
C THR A 102 -40.18 -9.15 -22.34
N VAL A 103 -40.23 -10.04 -21.35
CA VAL A 103 -41.08 -9.87 -20.16
C VAL A 103 -40.61 -8.69 -19.31
N LEU A 104 -39.29 -8.54 -19.11
CA LEU A 104 -38.70 -7.38 -18.43
C LEU A 104 -38.94 -6.08 -19.20
N GLN A 105 -38.92 -6.10 -20.55
CA GLN A 105 -39.28 -4.93 -21.34
C GLN A 105 -40.75 -4.55 -21.10
N ASP A 106 -41.66 -5.50 -21.27
CA ASP A 106 -43.10 -5.25 -21.16
C ASP A 106 -43.50 -4.85 -19.73
N LEU A 107 -42.84 -5.39 -18.69
CA LEU A 107 -42.99 -4.96 -17.29
C LEU A 107 -42.47 -3.53 -17.08
N LEU A 108 -41.22 -3.25 -17.49
CA LEU A 108 -40.63 -1.92 -17.33
C LEU A 108 -41.34 -0.86 -18.17
N GLU A 109 -42.05 -1.22 -19.25
CA GLU A 109 -42.91 -0.32 -20.02
C GLU A 109 -44.28 -0.06 -19.36
N THR A 110 -44.82 -1.00 -18.57
CA THR A 110 -46.17 -0.93 -17.99
C THR A 110 -46.24 -0.47 -16.53
N GLN A 111 -45.20 -0.73 -15.73
CA GLN A 111 -45.17 -0.40 -14.29
C GLN A 111 -44.75 1.06 -14.01
N THR A 112 -45.07 1.53 -12.80
CA THR A 112 -44.64 2.83 -12.27
C THR A 112 -43.12 2.95 -12.17
N ILE A 113 -42.62 4.19 -12.07
CA ILE A 113 -41.18 4.46 -11.91
C ILE A 113 -40.61 3.88 -10.60
N GLU A 114 -41.43 3.82 -9.55
CA GLU A 114 -41.07 3.24 -8.26
C GLU A 114 -40.90 1.72 -8.39
N SER A 115 -41.91 0.99 -8.87
CA SER A 115 -41.82 -0.45 -9.10
C SER A 115 -40.75 -0.81 -10.15
N CYS A 116 -40.48 0.05 -11.14
CA CYS A 116 -39.33 -0.11 -12.04
C CYS A 116 -37.99 -0.11 -11.27
N SER A 117 -37.85 0.67 -10.20
CA SER A 117 -36.64 0.70 -9.35
C SER A 117 -36.44 -0.61 -8.57
N HIS A 118 -37.53 -1.25 -8.15
CA HIS A 118 -37.51 -2.57 -7.50
C HIS A 118 -37.24 -3.71 -8.51
N ILE A 119 -37.90 -3.72 -9.66
CA ILE A 119 -37.63 -4.67 -10.77
C ILE A 119 -36.17 -4.56 -11.22
N PHE A 120 -35.61 -3.35 -11.24
CA PHE A 120 -34.20 -3.14 -11.57
C PHE A 120 -33.24 -3.70 -10.50
N SER A 121 -33.62 -3.72 -9.21
CA SER A 121 -32.83 -4.41 -8.17
C SER A 121 -32.69 -5.90 -8.46
N TRP A 122 -33.75 -6.56 -8.93
CA TRP A 122 -33.69 -7.95 -9.36
C TRP A 122 -32.80 -8.15 -10.60
N ILE A 123 -32.83 -7.22 -11.57
CA ILE A 123 -31.93 -7.22 -12.73
C ILE A 123 -30.46 -7.08 -12.30
N GLU A 124 -30.17 -6.25 -11.28
CA GLU A 124 -28.83 -6.13 -10.69
C GLU A 124 -28.39 -7.40 -9.95
N MET A 125 -29.29 -8.10 -9.25
CA MET A 125 -28.99 -9.36 -8.56
C MET A 125 -28.74 -10.53 -9.53
N GLN A 126 -29.63 -10.75 -10.51
CA GLN A 126 -29.52 -11.84 -11.49
C GLN A 126 -28.61 -11.50 -12.70
N ALA A 127 -27.81 -10.44 -12.59
CA ALA A 127 -26.98 -9.90 -13.68
C ALA A 127 -26.07 -10.95 -14.34
N SER A 128 -25.47 -11.84 -13.55
CA SER A 128 -24.54 -12.88 -14.03
C SER A 128 -25.23 -13.92 -14.92
N ARG A 129 -26.44 -14.36 -14.56
CA ARG A 129 -27.27 -15.31 -15.33
C ARG A 129 -27.87 -14.66 -16.56
N LEU A 130 -28.46 -13.48 -16.41
CA LEU A 130 -29.03 -12.72 -17.53
C LEU A 130 -27.98 -12.48 -18.63
N THR A 131 -26.78 -12.03 -18.25
CA THR A 131 -25.68 -11.75 -19.19
C THR A 131 -24.98 -12.98 -19.75
N GLN A 132 -25.27 -14.19 -19.26
CA GLN A 132 -24.64 -15.41 -19.74
C GLN A 132 -24.92 -15.63 -21.24
N GLY A 133 -23.83 -15.79 -22.01
CA GLY A 133 -23.87 -15.98 -23.46
C GLY A 133 -24.24 -14.72 -24.25
N MET A 134 -24.28 -13.52 -23.65
CA MET A 134 -24.56 -12.30 -24.41
C MET A 134 -23.43 -11.94 -25.36
N VAL A 135 -23.75 -11.91 -26.66
CA VAL A 135 -22.90 -11.33 -27.70
C VAL A 135 -23.34 -9.88 -27.93
N PRO A 136 -22.47 -8.87 -27.75
CA PRO A 136 -22.83 -7.50 -28.03
C PRO A 136 -23.33 -7.30 -29.46
N GLN A 137 -24.23 -6.33 -29.64
CA GLN A 137 -24.91 -6.03 -30.92
C GLN A 137 -25.82 -7.16 -31.47
N LYS A 138 -26.14 -8.22 -30.71
CA LYS A 138 -27.11 -9.27 -31.10
C LYS A 138 -27.99 -9.77 -29.95
N GLY A 139 -29.17 -10.30 -30.28
CA GLY A 139 -30.04 -11.06 -29.38
C GLY A 139 -30.35 -10.34 -28.06
N LYS A 140 -30.23 -11.07 -26.94
CA LYS A 140 -30.39 -10.60 -25.54
C LYS A 140 -29.86 -9.17 -25.33
N ALA A 141 -28.63 -8.90 -25.78
CA ALA A 141 -27.92 -7.65 -25.54
C ALA A 141 -28.62 -6.44 -26.20
N LEU A 142 -29.20 -6.60 -27.39
CA LEU A 142 -29.93 -5.51 -28.05
C LEU A 142 -31.26 -5.19 -27.37
N ILE A 143 -31.95 -6.21 -26.85
CA ILE A 143 -33.21 -6.01 -26.13
C ILE A 143 -32.93 -5.28 -24.82
N LEU A 144 -31.99 -5.78 -24.01
CA LEU A 144 -31.58 -5.13 -22.75
C LEU A 144 -31.12 -3.68 -22.97
N LEU A 145 -30.28 -3.43 -23.99
CA LEU A 145 -29.80 -2.09 -24.32
C LEU A 145 -30.94 -1.17 -24.77
N ARG A 146 -31.92 -1.66 -25.53
CA ARG A 146 -33.11 -0.88 -25.89
C ARG A 146 -33.92 -0.53 -24.65
N THR A 147 -34.39 -1.54 -23.92
CA THR A 147 -35.25 -1.40 -22.74
C THR A 147 -34.69 -0.42 -21.72
N LEU A 148 -33.40 -0.53 -21.38
CA LEU A 148 -32.78 0.37 -20.40
C LEU A 148 -32.55 1.78 -20.93
N ASN A 149 -32.33 1.97 -22.25
CA ASN A 149 -32.30 3.30 -22.86
C ASN A 149 -33.71 3.93 -22.96
N ASP A 150 -34.77 3.15 -23.15
CA ASP A 150 -36.14 3.64 -23.14
C ASP A 150 -36.62 3.97 -21.71
N LEU A 151 -36.18 3.21 -20.70
CA LEU A 151 -36.36 3.59 -19.29
C LEU A 151 -35.61 4.89 -18.95
N LEU A 152 -34.34 5.04 -19.38
CA LEU A 152 -33.58 6.30 -19.24
C LEU A 152 -34.19 7.48 -20.03
N ARG A 153 -34.99 7.23 -21.08
CA ARG A 153 -35.79 8.26 -21.76
C ARG A 153 -37.05 8.65 -20.98
N ARG A 154 -37.64 7.72 -20.21
CA ARG A 154 -38.87 7.94 -19.43
C ARG A 154 -38.62 8.56 -18.05
N LEU A 155 -37.41 8.42 -17.51
CA LEU A 155 -37.02 8.99 -16.22
C LEU A 155 -36.80 10.50 -16.28
N SER A 156 -37.37 11.22 -15.30
CA SER A 156 -36.98 12.60 -14.99
C SER A 156 -35.51 12.68 -14.56
N LYS A 157 -34.87 13.83 -14.78
CA LYS A 157 -33.45 14.07 -14.40
C LYS A 157 -33.36 14.97 -13.16
N THR A 158 -34.19 14.68 -12.16
CA THR A 158 -34.45 15.53 -11.00
C THR A 158 -34.76 14.69 -9.75
N GLY A 159 -34.12 15.00 -8.62
CA GLY A 159 -34.37 14.29 -7.36
C GLY A 159 -33.99 12.80 -7.40
N SER A 160 -34.77 11.95 -6.72
CA SER A 160 -34.52 10.51 -6.55
C SER A 160 -34.30 9.75 -7.86
N THR A 161 -35.02 10.10 -8.93
CA THR A 161 -34.85 9.50 -10.26
C THR A 161 -33.45 9.67 -10.87
N THR A 162 -32.67 10.64 -10.39
CA THR A 162 -31.25 10.83 -10.77
C THR A 162 -30.38 9.67 -10.28
N MET A 163 -30.62 9.19 -9.05
CA MET A 163 -29.92 8.01 -8.50
C MET A 163 -30.27 6.74 -9.26
N PHE A 164 -31.53 6.60 -9.67
CA PHE A 164 -31.97 5.47 -10.48
C PHE A 164 -31.36 5.49 -11.89
N CYS A 165 -31.28 6.66 -12.54
CA CYS A 165 -30.49 6.82 -13.77
C CYS A 165 -29.02 6.39 -13.57
N GLY A 166 -28.43 6.72 -12.43
CA GLY A 166 -27.07 6.31 -12.04
C GLY A 166 -26.90 4.78 -11.95
N ARG A 167 -27.83 4.07 -11.28
CA ARG A 167 -27.86 2.60 -11.25
C ARG A 167 -27.90 1.99 -12.66
N ILE A 168 -28.84 2.44 -13.49
CA ILE A 168 -29.02 1.92 -14.86
C ILE A 168 -27.76 2.12 -15.72
N LEU A 169 -27.14 3.30 -15.66
CA LEU A 169 -25.91 3.60 -16.39
C LEU A 169 -24.71 2.78 -15.87
N THR A 170 -24.62 2.57 -14.55
CA THR A 170 -23.56 1.78 -13.91
C THR A 170 -23.65 0.32 -14.35
N PHE A 171 -24.85 -0.28 -14.26
CA PHE A 171 -25.14 -1.62 -14.75
C PHE A 171 -24.79 -1.77 -16.25
N LEU A 172 -25.27 -0.87 -17.11
CA LEU A 172 -24.93 -0.89 -18.54
C LEU A 172 -23.41 -0.85 -18.78
N SER A 173 -22.66 -0.07 -18.00
CA SER A 173 -21.19 -0.02 -18.11
C SER A 173 -20.47 -1.30 -17.65
N GLY A 174 -21.08 -2.10 -16.78
CA GLY A 174 -20.58 -3.42 -16.39
C GLY A 174 -20.95 -4.53 -17.39
N VAL A 175 -22.10 -4.40 -18.07
CA VAL A 175 -22.59 -5.38 -19.04
C VAL A 175 -21.94 -5.24 -20.42
N PHE A 176 -21.62 -4.02 -20.87
CA PHE A 176 -21.05 -3.77 -22.20
C PHE A 176 -19.55 -3.45 -22.10
N PRO A 177 -18.65 -4.32 -22.60
CA PRO A 177 -17.21 -4.13 -22.42
C PRO A 177 -16.69 -2.89 -23.15
N LEU A 178 -15.68 -2.22 -22.56
CA LEU A 178 -15.15 -0.94 -23.03
C LEU A 178 -14.54 -0.95 -24.45
N GLY A 179 -14.22 -2.13 -24.99
CA GLY A 179 -13.79 -2.30 -26.39
C GLY A 179 -14.94 -2.36 -27.41
N GLU A 180 -16.19 -2.22 -26.96
CA GLU A 180 -17.40 -2.31 -27.77
C GLU A 180 -18.00 -0.92 -28.03
N ARG A 181 -18.65 -0.75 -29.19
CA ARG A 181 -19.18 0.56 -29.65
C ARG A 181 -20.30 1.12 -28.77
N SER A 182 -20.99 0.27 -28.01
CA SER A 182 -22.04 0.67 -27.06
C SER A 182 -21.50 0.96 -25.65
N GLY A 183 -20.34 0.41 -25.29
CA GLY A 183 -19.73 0.57 -23.96
C GLY A 183 -19.01 1.91 -23.75
N VAL A 184 -18.62 2.60 -24.84
CA VAL A 184 -17.98 3.92 -24.79
C VAL A 184 -18.60 4.86 -25.83
N ASN A 185 -18.87 6.11 -25.45
CA ASN A 185 -19.29 7.19 -26.36
C ASN A 185 -18.18 7.53 -27.37
N LEU A 186 -18.04 6.70 -28.42
CA LEU A 186 -17.03 6.86 -29.48
C LEU A 186 -17.22 8.13 -30.29
N ARG A 187 -18.45 8.67 -30.38
CA ARG A 187 -18.74 9.90 -31.13
C ARG A 187 -18.17 11.15 -30.48
N GLY A 188 -17.99 11.16 -29.16
CA GLY A 188 -17.63 12.38 -28.44
C GLY A 188 -18.78 13.38 -28.34
N GLU A 189 -20.02 12.89 -28.37
CA GLU A 189 -21.18 13.71 -28.04
C GLU A 189 -20.99 14.24 -26.61
N TYR A 190 -21.05 15.57 -26.45
CA TYR A 190 -20.85 16.23 -25.16
C TYR A 190 -22.06 16.00 -24.23
N GLY A 191 -21.92 16.39 -22.96
CA GLY A 191 -22.93 16.14 -21.92
C GLY A 191 -24.25 16.91 -22.09
N PRO A 192 -25.06 17.07 -21.02
CA PRO A 192 -26.25 17.89 -21.08
C PRO A 192 -25.91 19.31 -21.56
N VAL A 193 -26.53 19.72 -22.66
CA VAL A 193 -26.28 21.01 -23.32
C VAL A 193 -26.80 22.14 -22.42
N TRP A 194 -26.09 23.26 -22.38
CA TRP A 194 -26.60 24.47 -21.74
C TRP A 194 -27.82 25.02 -22.50
N GLU A 195 -28.98 24.94 -21.86
CA GLU A 195 -30.29 25.35 -22.42
C GLU A 195 -30.52 26.88 -22.36
N GLY A 196 -29.64 27.64 -21.71
CA GLY A 196 -29.75 29.09 -21.51
C GLY A 196 -30.12 29.47 -20.07
N THR A 197 -30.13 30.78 -19.80
CA THR A 197 -30.71 31.33 -18.57
C THR A 197 -32.23 31.42 -18.74
N VAL A 198 -33.00 30.82 -17.83
CA VAL A 198 -34.47 30.97 -17.84
C VAL A 198 -34.81 32.40 -17.42
N GLU A 199 -35.28 33.21 -18.37
CA GLU A 199 -35.86 34.52 -18.05
C GLU A 199 -37.19 34.29 -17.33
N VAL A 200 -37.17 34.44 -16.00
CA VAL A 200 -38.38 34.50 -15.18
C VAL A 200 -39.03 35.85 -15.43
N ASP A 201 -39.86 35.88 -16.47
CA ASP A 201 -40.55 37.07 -16.93
C ASP A 201 -41.43 37.64 -15.80
N ARG A 202 -41.05 38.80 -15.25
CA ARG A 202 -41.80 39.49 -14.18
C ARG A 202 -42.94 40.31 -14.81
N GLY A 203 -43.73 39.66 -15.65
CA GLY A 203 -44.97 40.18 -16.24
C GLY A 203 -46.18 39.90 -15.34
N ASP A 204 -47.18 40.78 -15.40
CA ASP A 204 -48.32 40.77 -14.48
C ASP A 204 -49.19 39.51 -14.58
N ALA A 205 -49.38 38.83 -13.45
CA ALA A 205 -50.21 37.64 -13.33
C ALA A 205 -51.03 37.61 -12.01
N GLU A 206 -51.81 38.68 -11.75
CA GLU A 206 -52.88 38.60 -10.76
C GLU A 206 -54.02 37.67 -11.26
N MET A 207 -53.98 36.39 -10.91
CA MET A 207 -55.18 35.53 -10.90
C MET A 207 -55.22 34.61 -9.68
N LYS A 208 -56.44 34.20 -9.31
CA LYS A 208 -56.78 33.53 -8.05
C LYS A 208 -57.11 32.05 -8.27
N ASP A 209 -56.63 31.22 -7.35
CA ASP A 209 -57.36 30.15 -6.63
C ASP A 209 -56.37 29.65 -5.56
N GLU A 210 -56.58 29.80 -4.26
CA GLU A 210 -57.62 29.26 -3.35
C GLU A 210 -57.56 27.74 -3.12
N SER A 211 -57.58 27.35 -1.84
CA SER A 211 -57.61 25.98 -1.28
C SER A 211 -56.33 25.13 -1.45
N LEU A 212 -55.75 24.45 -0.44
CA LEU A 212 -55.96 24.40 1.02
C LEU A 212 -54.60 24.34 1.77
N LYS A 213 -54.61 24.72 3.06
CA LYS A 213 -53.61 24.28 4.08
C LYS A 213 -54.33 23.46 5.16
N PRO A 214 -53.68 22.43 5.72
CA PRO A 214 -53.14 22.53 7.09
C PRO A 214 -51.76 21.84 7.25
N SER A 215 -50.96 22.03 8.30
CA SER A 215 -50.92 23.04 9.38
C SER A 215 -49.63 22.93 10.23
N LEU A 216 -48.98 24.08 10.53
CA LEU A 216 -48.03 24.32 11.64
C LEU A 216 -46.69 23.53 11.64
N PRO A 217 -45.66 24.00 12.39
CA PRO A 217 -45.16 25.38 12.42
C PRO A 217 -43.65 25.46 12.13
N GLY A 218 -43.23 26.36 11.24
CA GLY A 218 -41.82 26.68 11.02
C GLY A 218 -41.42 27.95 11.78
N ASP A 219 -40.30 27.90 12.51
CA ASP A 219 -39.81 29.06 13.27
C ASP A 219 -39.48 30.24 12.37
N LYS A 220 -39.91 31.43 12.82
CA LYS A 220 -39.29 32.69 12.39
C LYS A 220 -38.06 32.93 13.26
N MET A 221 -36.88 32.74 12.68
CA MET A 221 -35.68 33.43 13.16
C MET A 221 -35.73 34.85 12.62
N ASP A 222 -36.22 35.79 13.42
CA ASP A 222 -36.05 37.22 13.16
C ASP A 222 -34.55 37.56 13.15
N VAL A 223 -34.15 38.48 12.28
CA VAL A 223 -32.78 39.01 12.21
C VAL A 223 -32.86 40.49 12.57
N ASP A 224 -32.26 40.86 13.69
CA ASP A 224 -32.34 42.23 14.23
C ASP A 224 -31.80 43.27 13.25
N GLU A 225 -32.63 44.29 12.96
CA GLU A 225 -32.20 45.51 12.26
C GLU A 225 -31.45 46.43 13.25
N GLU A 226 -30.15 46.23 13.45
CA GLU A 226 -29.32 47.25 14.11
C GLU A 226 -29.24 48.52 13.24
N GLN A 227 -29.85 49.60 13.71
CA GLN A 227 -29.88 50.90 13.04
C GLN A 227 -28.53 51.63 13.12
N GLY A 228 -27.57 51.20 12.29
CA GLY A 228 -26.31 51.91 12.06
C GLY A 228 -26.46 53.01 11.00
N THR A 229 -26.57 54.27 11.41
CA THR A 229 -26.60 55.42 10.49
C THR A 229 -25.21 55.74 9.93
N ASP A 230 -25.00 55.60 8.63
CA ASP A 230 -24.04 56.43 7.90
C ASP A 230 -24.49 56.67 6.44
N GLU A 231 -24.32 57.89 5.95
CA GLU A 231 -24.74 58.29 4.60
C GLU A 231 -23.55 58.24 3.62
N THR A 232 -23.54 57.30 2.66
CA THR A 232 -22.80 57.56 1.41
C THR A 232 -23.26 56.75 0.19
N LYS A 233 -23.53 57.47 -0.90
CA LYS A 233 -23.43 57.06 -2.32
C LYS A 233 -24.22 55.83 -2.79
N LYS A 234 -25.41 56.09 -3.34
CA LYS A 234 -26.02 55.24 -4.38
C LYS A 234 -25.10 55.17 -5.62
N GLN A 235 -24.91 53.98 -6.18
CA GLN A 235 -24.38 53.74 -7.53
C GLN A 235 -25.30 52.74 -8.29
N PRO A 236 -25.27 52.70 -9.63
CA PRO A 236 -26.41 52.25 -10.44
C PRO A 236 -26.57 50.72 -10.54
N LYS A 237 -27.83 50.25 -10.62
CA LYS A 237 -28.18 48.82 -10.77
C LYS A 237 -27.80 48.17 -12.11
N LEU A 238 -27.47 48.96 -13.14
CA LEU A 238 -27.31 48.50 -14.53
C LEU A 238 -26.13 47.54 -14.76
N ASP A 239 -25.07 47.64 -13.96
CA ASP A 239 -23.80 46.91 -14.18
C ASP A 239 -23.91 45.41 -13.88
N LYS A 240 -24.87 45.00 -13.05
CA LYS A 240 -25.04 43.60 -12.61
C LYS A 240 -25.57 42.67 -13.69
N ASP A 241 -26.39 43.18 -14.61
CA ASP A 241 -27.05 42.38 -15.65
C ASP A 241 -26.08 42.04 -16.80
N ASP A 242 -25.23 42.98 -17.24
CA ASP A 242 -24.17 42.70 -18.22
C ASP A 242 -23.16 41.67 -17.70
N PHE A 243 -22.77 41.78 -16.41
CA PHE A 243 -21.89 40.78 -15.81
C PHE A 243 -22.55 39.41 -15.69
N TYR A 244 -23.82 39.33 -15.27
CA TYR A 244 -24.57 38.07 -15.20
C TYR A 244 -24.66 37.38 -16.59
N LYS A 245 -25.01 38.15 -17.63
CA LYS A 245 -25.08 37.65 -19.02
C LYS A 245 -23.70 37.25 -19.55
N THR A 246 -22.66 38.06 -19.29
CA THR A 246 -21.26 37.72 -19.62
C THR A 246 -20.83 36.41 -18.94
N PHE A 247 -21.12 36.25 -17.65
CA PHE A 247 -20.72 35.08 -16.87
C PHE A 247 -21.35 33.79 -17.40
N TRP A 248 -22.68 33.77 -17.56
CA TRP A 248 -23.36 32.57 -18.04
C TRP A 248 -23.13 32.28 -19.53
N SER A 249 -22.71 33.28 -20.33
CA SER A 249 -22.31 33.02 -21.73
C SER A 249 -21.13 32.05 -21.86
N LEU A 250 -20.26 31.93 -20.84
CA LEU A 250 -19.16 30.95 -20.80
C LEU A 250 -19.65 29.49 -20.75
N GLN A 251 -20.84 29.23 -20.21
CA GLN A 251 -21.34 27.87 -19.98
C GLN A 251 -21.83 27.20 -21.28
N LEU A 252 -22.08 27.97 -22.34
CA LEU A 252 -22.37 27.43 -23.67
C LEU A 252 -21.11 26.84 -24.34
N PRO A 253 -19.95 27.53 -24.43
CA PRO A 253 -18.67 26.92 -24.81
C PRO A 253 -18.23 25.74 -23.93
N PHE A 254 -18.46 25.79 -22.59
CA PHE A 254 -18.11 24.65 -21.72
C PHE A 254 -18.95 23.40 -22.01
N SER A 255 -20.25 23.54 -22.28
CA SER A 255 -21.14 22.40 -22.58
C SER A 255 -21.08 21.95 -24.04
N ARG A 256 -20.71 22.82 -24.99
CA ARG A 256 -20.63 22.51 -26.43
C ARG A 256 -19.40 23.14 -27.11
N PRO A 257 -18.17 22.64 -26.85
CA PRO A 257 -16.94 23.15 -27.49
C PRO A 257 -16.97 23.26 -29.03
N PRO A 258 -17.68 22.40 -29.80
CA PRO A 258 -17.82 22.56 -31.26
C PRO A 258 -18.39 23.91 -31.74
N ILE A 259 -18.96 24.74 -30.87
CA ILE A 259 -19.41 26.10 -31.21
C ILE A 259 -18.26 27.05 -31.58
N PHE A 260 -17.00 26.72 -31.24
CA PHE A 260 -15.81 27.45 -31.68
C PHE A 260 -15.52 27.37 -33.18
N ALA A 261 -16.17 26.48 -33.94
CA ALA A 261 -16.07 26.48 -35.41
C ALA A 261 -16.66 27.76 -36.04
N ASN A 262 -17.50 28.50 -35.32
CA ASN A 262 -17.99 29.83 -35.75
C ASN A 262 -16.92 30.90 -35.41
N PRO A 263 -16.57 31.80 -36.35
CA PRO A 263 -15.39 32.66 -36.23
C PRO A 263 -15.42 33.62 -35.02
N ASP A 264 -16.59 34.18 -34.67
CA ASP A 264 -16.70 35.18 -33.61
C ASP A 264 -16.75 34.57 -32.19
N THR A 265 -17.08 33.28 -32.08
CA THR A 265 -17.32 32.62 -30.77
C THR A 265 -16.06 32.60 -29.90
N PHE A 266 -14.88 32.39 -30.49
CA PHE A 266 -13.64 32.30 -29.71
C PHE A 266 -13.22 33.66 -29.13
N GLU A 267 -13.36 34.75 -29.90
CA GLU A 267 -13.09 36.11 -29.39
C GLU A 267 -14.11 36.54 -28.34
N ASN A 268 -15.39 36.20 -28.51
CA ASN A 268 -16.41 36.47 -27.49
C ASN A 268 -16.14 35.71 -26.18
N PHE A 269 -15.73 34.44 -26.26
CA PHE A 269 -15.31 33.63 -25.11
C PHE A 269 -14.06 34.22 -24.42
N LYS A 270 -13.06 34.63 -25.20
CA LYS A 270 -11.82 35.28 -24.73
C LYS A 270 -12.10 36.57 -23.96
N GLN A 271 -12.94 37.45 -24.51
CA GLN A 271 -13.41 38.66 -23.82
C GLN A 271 -14.20 38.36 -22.54
N ALA A 272 -15.06 37.33 -22.56
CA ALA A 272 -15.82 36.91 -21.37
C ALA A 272 -14.91 36.33 -20.27
N VAL A 273 -13.90 35.52 -20.61
CA VAL A 273 -12.89 35.02 -19.66
C VAL A 273 -12.06 36.16 -19.07
N GLU A 274 -11.67 37.14 -19.88
CA GLU A 274 -10.93 38.33 -19.44
C GLU A 274 -11.75 39.27 -18.55
N LYS A 275 -13.08 39.35 -18.74
CA LYS A 275 -14.01 40.01 -17.78
C LYS A 275 -14.19 39.21 -16.48
N VAL A 276 -14.36 37.88 -16.56
CA VAL A 276 -14.81 37.05 -15.41
C VAL A 276 -13.66 36.62 -14.49
N LEU A 277 -12.50 36.24 -15.02
CA LEU A 277 -11.39 35.73 -14.21
C LEU A 277 -10.87 36.77 -13.18
N PRO A 278 -10.79 38.08 -13.47
CA PRO A 278 -10.47 39.10 -12.46
C PRO A 278 -11.48 39.15 -11.31
N VAL A 279 -12.78 38.98 -11.57
CA VAL A 279 -13.81 38.99 -10.52
C VAL A 279 -13.72 37.75 -9.62
N ILE A 280 -13.43 36.57 -10.21
CA ILE A 280 -13.16 35.33 -9.46
C ILE A 280 -11.88 35.47 -8.60
N LYS A 281 -10.83 36.10 -9.15
CA LYS A 281 -9.60 36.44 -8.42
C LYS A 281 -9.85 37.43 -7.29
N GLU A 282 -10.66 38.47 -7.53
CA GLU A 282 -11.03 39.47 -6.51
C GLU A 282 -11.84 38.83 -5.38
N ALA A 283 -12.82 37.97 -5.70
CA ALA A 283 -13.59 37.21 -4.73
C ALA A 283 -12.70 36.27 -3.88
N THR A 284 -11.75 35.57 -4.51
CA THR A 284 -10.79 34.70 -3.81
C THR A 284 -9.78 35.51 -2.98
N THR A 285 -9.40 36.71 -3.43
CA THR A 285 -8.55 37.63 -2.67
C THR A 285 -9.31 38.24 -1.49
N LYS A 286 -10.60 38.57 -1.66
CA LYS A 286 -11.51 39.04 -0.61
C LYS A 286 -11.76 37.96 0.44
N GLU A 287 -12.02 36.71 0.02
CA GLU A 287 -12.07 35.53 0.91
C GLU A 287 -10.78 35.44 1.73
N ARG A 288 -9.62 35.48 1.08
CA ARG A 288 -8.30 35.37 1.73
C ARG A 288 -7.95 36.55 2.64
N ALA A 289 -8.49 37.74 2.37
CA ALA A 289 -8.34 38.93 3.20
C ALA A 289 -9.31 38.94 4.39
N MET A 290 -10.53 38.40 4.23
CA MET A 290 -11.48 38.19 5.34
C MET A 290 -11.04 37.03 6.24
N MET A 291 -10.44 35.98 5.68
CA MET A 291 -9.64 34.98 6.41
C MET A 291 -8.21 35.48 6.69
N GLY A 292 -8.07 36.79 6.93
CA GLY A 292 -6.81 37.53 6.90
C GLY A 292 -5.72 36.96 7.79
N ASN A 293 -4.56 36.72 7.17
CA ASN A 293 -3.25 36.37 7.74
C ASN A 293 -3.23 35.90 9.21
N ARG A 294 -3.87 34.77 9.52
CA ARG A 294 -3.74 34.06 10.81
C ARG A 294 -2.37 33.36 10.95
N ALA A 295 -1.32 34.17 10.88
CA ALA A 295 -0.01 33.86 11.41
C ALA A 295 0.24 34.81 12.60
N SER A 296 0.54 34.25 13.77
CA SER A 296 0.71 34.91 15.08
C SER A 296 -0.57 35.19 15.90
N THR A 297 -0.36 35.23 17.23
CA THR A 297 -1.30 35.52 18.33
C THR A 297 -2.58 34.67 18.45
N ASN A 298 -2.51 33.61 19.26
CA ASN A 298 -3.66 32.87 19.78
C ASN A 298 -4.42 33.66 20.86
N GLN A 299 -5.65 34.10 20.60
CA GLN A 299 -6.70 34.21 21.64
C GLN A 299 -8.12 34.39 21.06
N SER A 300 -8.88 33.29 21.01
CA SER A 300 -10.36 33.23 21.08
C SER A 300 -10.79 31.78 20.89
N GLY A 301 -11.64 31.24 21.77
CA GLY A 301 -12.18 29.88 21.64
C GLY A 301 -13.18 29.72 20.48
N PRO A 302 -13.59 28.49 20.14
CA PRO A 302 -14.55 28.24 19.07
C PRO A 302 -15.96 28.69 19.44
N LEU A 303 -16.27 29.96 19.16
CA LEU A 303 -17.66 30.40 19.00
C LEU A 303 -18.27 29.58 17.86
N LYS A 304 -19.33 28.82 18.17
CA LYS A 304 -19.96 27.86 17.27
C LYS A 304 -20.47 28.54 15.99
N ARG A 305 -19.78 28.32 14.86
CA ARG A 305 -20.46 28.15 13.58
C ARG A 305 -20.49 26.68 13.23
N LYS A 306 -21.55 26.06 13.74
CA LYS A 306 -22.04 24.71 13.45
C LYS A 306 -22.09 24.53 11.93
N ARG A 307 -21.09 23.85 11.36
CA ARG A 307 -21.21 23.16 10.07
C ARG A 307 -21.48 21.72 10.45
N ASP A 308 -22.73 21.30 10.32
CA ASP A 308 -23.15 19.97 10.72
C ASP A 308 -22.42 18.89 9.93
N GLU A 309 -22.12 17.79 10.62
CA GLU A 309 -21.91 16.52 9.94
C GLU A 309 -23.29 15.94 9.61
N PRO A 310 -23.53 15.43 8.38
CA PRO A 310 -24.77 14.76 8.04
C PRO A 310 -24.81 13.40 8.74
N GLY A 311 -25.33 13.38 9.98
CA GLY A 311 -25.12 12.26 10.90
C GLY A 311 -26.07 12.15 12.10
N GLU A 312 -27.19 12.88 12.13
CA GLU A 312 -28.28 12.60 13.08
C GLU A 312 -29.64 13.07 12.49
N GLU A 313 -30.72 12.37 12.82
CA GLU A 313 -31.99 12.43 12.08
C GLU A 313 -32.72 13.78 12.22
N THR A 314 -32.55 14.64 11.20
CA THR A 314 -33.47 15.72 10.89
C THR A 314 -34.07 15.48 9.52
N ASN A 315 -35.38 15.72 9.37
CA ASN A 315 -36.14 15.33 8.19
C ASN A 315 -35.99 16.35 7.03
N THR A 316 -34.73 16.56 6.63
CA THR A 316 -34.31 17.34 5.47
C THR A 316 -33.58 16.41 4.52
N SER A 317 -34.22 16.06 3.41
CA SER A 317 -33.55 15.38 2.30
C SER A 317 -32.34 16.20 1.86
N ASP A 318 -31.12 15.65 1.98
CA ASP A 318 -29.88 16.32 1.59
C ASP A 318 -29.94 16.73 0.11
N TYR A 319 -30.18 18.02 -0.14
CA TYR A 319 -30.55 18.53 -1.45
C TYR A 319 -29.32 18.68 -2.35
N PHE A 320 -28.89 17.56 -2.93
CA PHE A 320 -27.77 17.54 -3.88
C PHE A 320 -28.13 18.30 -5.17
N PHE A 321 -27.61 19.52 -5.29
CA PHE A 321 -27.77 20.37 -6.47
C PHE A 321 -26.93 19.83 -7.66
N ALA A 322 -27.54 18.93 -8.44
CA ALA A 322 -26.95 18.34 -9.65
C ALA A 322 -26.80 19.31 -10.84
N LYS A 323 -27.23 20.57 -10.70
CA LYS A 323 -27.10 21.67 -11.67
C LYS A 323 -26.81 22.98 -10.91
N PHE A 324 -26.11 23.92 -11.56
CA PHE A 324 -25.92 25.29 -11.04
C PHE A 324 -27.24 26.06 -10.86
N LEU A 325 -27.28 27.03 -9.94
CA LEU A 325 -28.49 27.79 -9.61
C LEU A 325 -28.50 29.15 -10.34
N THR A 326 -28.89 29.10 -11.62
CA THR A 326 -28.70 30.16 -12.63
C THR A 326 -29.48 31.48 -12.40
N SER A 327 -29.94 31.78 -11.19
CA SER A 327 -30.72 32.98 -10.86
C SER A 327 -29.85 34.25 -10.81
N PRO A 328 -30.29 35.38 -11.41
CA PRO A 328 -29.56 36.66 -11.33
C PRO A 328 -29.31 37.14 -9.89
N ASP A 329 -30.28 36.91 -9.00
CA ASP A 329 -30.21 37.32 -7.60
C ASP A 329 -29.23 36.43 -6.79
N LEU A 330 -28.93 35.20 -7.24
CA LEU A 330 -28.04 34.25 -6.55
C LEU A 330 -26.58 34.30 -7.02
N LEU A 331 -26.26 34.74 -8.24
CA LEU A 331 -24.89 34.66 -8.79
C LEU A 331 -23.82 35.31 -7.89
N ASN A 332 -24.16 36.37 -7.16
CA ASN A 332 -23.23 37.03 -6.23
C ASN A 332 -22.90 36.16 -5.00
N LEU A 333 -23.83 35.29 -4.58
CA LEU A 333 -23.66 34.32 -3.50
C LEU A 333 -22.94 33.07 -4.00
N GLU A 334 -23.28 32.58 -5.21
CA GLU A 334 -22.52 31.50 -5.87
C GLU A 334 -21.05 31.89 -6.06
N ILE A 335 -20.75 33.09 -6.57
CA ILE A 335 -19.36 33.57 -6.71
C ILE A 335 -18.66 33.74 -5.35
N ALA A 336 -19.39 33.93 -4.26
CA ALA A 336 -18.84 33.92 -2.90
C ALA A 336 -18.52 32.50 -2.38
N ASP A 337 -19.12 31.44 -2.91
CA ASP A 337 -18.77 30.04 -2.59
C ASP A 337 -17.49 29.60 -3.31
N THR A 338 -16.52 29.12 -2.52
CA THR A 338 -15.23 28.63 -2.99
C THR A 338 -15.35 27.30 -3.74
N HIS A 339 -16.38 26.48 -3.49
CA HIS A 339 -16.68 25.29 -4.28
C HIS A 339 -17.15 25.65 -5.70
N PHE A 340 -18.04 26.65 -5.84
CA PHE A 340 -18.50 27.15 -7.13
C PHE A 340 -17.34 27.78 -7.92
N ARG A 341 -16.53 28.66 -7.30
CA ARG A 341 -15.32 29.21 -7.94
C ARG A 341 -14.39 28.10 -8.46
N ARG A 342 -14.17 27.04 -7.67
CA ARG A 342 -13.38 25.87 -8.09
C ARG A 342 -13.95 25.14 -9.29
N GLN A 343 -15.27 24.89 -9.31
CA GLN A 343 -15.94 24.20 -10.42
C GLN A 343 -15.81 25.01 -11.73
N VAL A 344 -16.04 26.32 -11.69
CA VAL A 344 -15.93 27.21 -12.87
C VAL A 344 -14.49 27.28 -13.40
N ILE A 345 -13.48 27.44 -12.53
CA ILE A 345 -12.08 27.46 -12.99
C ILE A 345 -11.65 26.06 -13.49
N PHE A 346 -12.15 24.97 -12.89
CA PHE A 346 -11.89 23.60 -13.36
C PHE A 346 -12.48 23.34 -14.75
N GLN A 347 -13.73 23.77 -15.02
CA GLN A 347 -14.32 23.75 -16.37
C GLN A 347 -13.47 24.53 -17.37
N LEU A 348 -12.97 25.72 -16.98
CA LEU A 348 -12.09 26.54 -17.81
C LEU A 348 -10.77 25.83 -18.15
N VAL A 349 -10.10 25.23 -17.16
CA VAL A 349 -8.82 24.52 -17.40
C VAL A 349 -9.03 23.27 -18.27
N ILE A 350 -10.11 22.51 -18.08
CA ILE A 350 -10.48 21.38 -18.96
C ILE A 350 -10.64 21.87 -20.40
N LEU A 351 -11.44 22.91 -20.62
CA LEU A 351 -11.71 23.41 -21.97
C LEU A 351 -10.43 23.93 -22.63
N LEU A 352 -9.61 24.71 -21.93
CA LEU A 352 -8.36 25.25 -22.47
C LEU A 352 -7.35 24.12 -22.81
N ASN A 353 -7.21 23.09 -21.97
CA ASN A 353 -6.37 21.92 -22.26
C ASN A 353 -6.93 21.08 -23.43
N HIS A 354 -8.25 20.97 -23.56
CA HIS A 354 -8.89 20.35 -24.74
C HIS A 354 -8.59 21.14 -26.02
N LEU A 355 -8.70 22.48 -25.98
CA LEU A 355 -8.43 23.36 -27.12
C LEU A 355 -6.99 23.23 -27.65
N LEU A 356 -5.98 23.03 -26.79
CA LEU A 356 -4.59 22.77 -27.24
C LEU A 356 -4.44 21.53 -28.15
N SER A 357 -5.42 20.63 -28.18
CA SER A 357 -5.46 19.50 -29.11
C SER A 357 -5.74 19.93 -30.56
N PHE A 358 -6.25 21.14 -30.81
CA PHE A 358 -6.69 21.62 -32.13
C PHE A 358 -5.71 22.63 -32.75
N THR A 359 -4.45 22.63 -32.32
CA THR A 359 -3.38 23.43 -32.97
C THR A 359 -2.97 22.83 -34.33
N LYS A 360 -2.37 23.65 -35.20
CA LYS A 360 -1.85 23.21 -36.51
C LYS A 360 -0.86 22.02 -36.39
N SER A 361 -0.04 22.00 -35.35
CA SER A 361 0.91 20.90 -35.06
C SER A 361 0.20 19.65 -34.54
N ALA A 362 -0.74 19.79 -33.60
CA ALA A 362 -1.51 18.66 -33.07
C ALA A 362 -2.35 17.98 -34.18
N LYS A 363 -3.02 18.77 -35.04
CA LYS A 363 -3.76 18.25 -36.20
C LYS A 363 -2.86 17.50 -37.19
N ALA A 364 -1.63 17.97 -37.43
CA ALA A 364 -0.66 17.26 -38.27
C ALA A 364 -0.23 15.88 -37.70
N THR A 365 -0.40 15.68 -36.39
CA THR A 365 -0.11 14.38 -35.73
C THR A 365 -1.24 13.37 -35.92
N TRP A 366 -2.44 13.79 -36.34
CA TRP A 366 -3.63 12.92 -36.54
C TRP A 366 -3.65 12.19 -37.89
N ALA A 367 -2.49 11.75 -38.38
CA ALA A 367 -2.30 11.19 -39.72
C ALA A 367 -3.11 9.91 -40.02
N THR A 368 -3.67 9.25 -39.00
CA THR A 368 -4.51 8.05 -39.13
C THR A 368 -5.95 8.38 -38.71
N PRO A 369 -6.87 8.73 -39.64
CA PRO A 369 -8.22 9.22 -39.31
C PRO A 369 -9.20 8.08 -38.98
N ARG A 370 -8.90 7.29 -37.93
CA ARG A 370 -9.76 6.18 -37.49
C ARG A 370 -11.09 6.64 -36.88
N ASN A 371 -11.12 7.77 -36.18
CA ASN A 371 -12.34 8.31 -35.59
C ASN A 371 -12.50 9.81 -35.91
N ARG A 372 -13.09 10.12 -37.07
CA ARG A 372 -13.35 11.51 -37.51
C ARG A 372 -14.34 12.26 -36.60
N SER A 373 -15.21 11.53 -35.89
CA SER A 373 -16.24 12.09 -34.99
C SER A 373 -15.67 12.96 -33.86
N LEU A 374 -14.43 12.69 -33.44
CA LEU A 374 -13.74 13.41 -32.35
C LEU A 374 -12.98 14.66 -32.83
N GLN A 375 -13.05 14.98 -34.12
CA GLN A 375 -12.38 16.15 -34.70
C GLN A 375 -13.36 17.33 -34.77
N MET A 376 -12.81 18.53 -34.56
CA MET A 376 -13.54 19.79 -34.55
C MET A 376 -13.00 20.68 -35.66
N ASP A 377 -13.89 21.28 -36.44
CA ASP A 377 -13.56 22.20 -37.55
C ASP A 377 -13.17 23.61 -37.05
N PHE A 378 -12.40 23.63 -35.97
CA PHE A 378 -11.76 24.80 -35.37
C PHE A 378 -10.25 24.57 -35.28
N THR A 379 -9.43 25.59 -35.50
CA THR A 379 -7.96 25.49 -35.43
C THR A 379 -7.41 26.75 -34.76
N LEU A 380 -6.60 26.61 -33.70
CA LEU A 380 -5.99 27.78 -33.07
C LEU A 380 -4.83 28.33 -33.89
N GLU A 381 -4.80 29.66 -34.02
CA GLU A 381 -3.66 30.39 -34.55
C GLU A 381 -2.57 30.59 -33.46
N PRO A 382 -1.29 30.81 -33.83
CA PRO A 382 -0.18 30.84 -32.87
C PRO A 382 -0.32 31.85 -31.73
N ALA A 383 -0.96 33.01 -31.98
CA ALA A 383 -1.21 34.02 -30.95
C ALA A 383 -2.18 33.51 -29.88
N ASP A 384 -3.25 32.82 -30.29
CA ASP A 384 -4.25 32.28 -29.38
C ASP A 384 -3.75 31.03 -28.64
N VAL A 385 -2.82 30.27 -29.24
CA VAL A 385 -2.11 29.21 -28.51
C VAL A 385 -1.33 29.77 -27.31
N GLN A 386 -0.64 30.92 -27.47
CA GLN A 386 0.03 31.58 -26.36
C GLN A 386 -0.99 32.08 -25.32
N TRP A 387 -2.07 32.73 -25.75
CA TRP A 387 -3.14 33.19 -24.85
C TRP A 387 -3.77 32.03 -24.05
N VAL A 388 -4.01 30.88 -24.67
CA VAL A 388 -4.53 29.67 -23.99
C VAL A 388 -3.53 29.17 -22.95
N GLN A 389 -2.23 29.09 -23.29
CA GLN A 389 -1.19 28.65 -22.34
C GLN A 389 -1.06 29.60 -21.14
N ASP A 390 -0.98 30.91 -21.40
CA ASP A 390 -0.93 31.94 -20.36
C ASP A 390 -2.17 31.89 -19.46
N THR A 391 -3.34 31.62 -20.04
CA THR A 391 -4.61 31.55 -19.30
C THR A 391 -4.74 30.27 -18.48
N ILE A 392 -4.20 29.13 -18.95
CA ILE A 392 -4.05 27.92 -18.12
C ILE A 392 -3.15 28.21 -16.91
N VAL A 393 -2.00 28.87 -17.10
CA VAL A 393 -1.09 29.22 -16.00
C VAL A 393 -1.77 30.13 -14.98
N LYS A 394 -2.52 31.15 -15.44
CA LYS A 394 -3.32 32.03 -14.56
C LYS A 394 -4.39 31.23 -13.81
N ALA A 395 -5.22 30.45 -14.51
CA ALA A 395 -6.31 29.68 -13.93
C ALA A 395 -5.83 28.64 -12.90
N THR A 396 -4.73 27.93 -13.19
CA THR A 396 -4.12 26.98 -12.25
C THR A 396 -3.50 27.69 -11.04
N ALA A 397 -2.95 28.90 -11.20
CA ALA A 397 -2.49 29.72 -10.07
C ALA A 397 -3.65 30.18 -9.18
N GLU A 398 -4.81 30.55 -9.75
CA GLU A 398 -6.01 30.84 -8.96
C GLU A 398 -6.57 29.58 -8.26
N LEU A 399 -6.62 28.42 -8.92
CA LEU A 399 -6.99 27.16 -8.25
C LEU A 399 -6.10 26.88 -7.02
N ARG A 400 -4.77 27.06 -7.16
CA ARG A 400 -3.82 26.93 -6.05
C ARG A 400 -4.05 27.93 -4.91
N SER A 401 -4.70 29.07 -5.17
CA SER A 401 -4.97 30.11 -4.17
C SER A 401 -6.28 29.88 -3.38
N THR A 402 -7.21 29.08 -3.90
CA THR A 402 -8.50 28.77 -3.25
C THR A 402 -8.37 27.90 -1.99
N ALA A 403 -9.20 28.15 -0.97
CA ALA A 403 -9.33 27.29 0.21
C ALA A 403 -10.43 26.21 0.04
N PRO A 404 -10.42 25.12 0.83
CA PRO A 404 -9.30 24.54 1.56
C PRO A 404 -8.39 23.71 0.64
N ASN A 405 -7.08 23.61 0.94
CA ASN A 405 -6.11 22.74 0.25
C ASN A 405 -5.95 22.97 -1.27
N GLY A 406 -6.06 24.23 -1.74
CA GLY A 406 -5.89 24.62 -3.15
C GLY A 406 -4.68 24.03 -3.90
N PRO A 407 -3.46 23.98 -3.31
CA PRO A 407 -2.30 23.38 -3.96
C PRO A 407 -2.52 21.90 -4.33
N ALA A 408 -2.95 21.09 -3.36
CA ALA A 408 -3.21 19.67 -3.58
C ALA A 408 -4.36 19.42 -4.57
N PHE A 409 -5.38 20.28 -4.58
CA PHE A 409 -6.45 20.23 -5.59
C PHE A 409 -5.91 20.49 -7.00
N ALA A 410 -5.12 21.55 -7.19
CA ALA A 410 -4.54 21.89 -8.50
C ALA A 410 -3.56 20.81 -9.00
N ASP A 411 -2.71 20.27 -8.12
CA ASP A 411 -1.75 19.22 -8.48
C ASP A 411 -2.47 17.89 -8.83
N THR A 412 -3.63 17.63 -8.20
CA THR A 412 -4.56 16.54 -8.59
C THR A 412 -5.20 16.80 -9.95
N VAL A 413 -5.70 18.02 -10.21
CA VAL A 413 -6.28 18.43 -11.51
C VAL A 413 -5.26 18.24 -12.64
N ASN A 414 -4.01 18.68 -12.46
CA ASN A 414 -2.94 18.47 -13.43
C ASN A 414 -2.74 16.97 -13.73
N THR A 415 -2.68 16.14 -12.69
CA THR A 415 -2.54 14.67 -12.81
C THR A 415 -3.71 14.02 -13.57
N ILE A 416 -4.93 14.53 -13.42
CA ILE A 416 -6.11 14.07 -14.15
C ILE A 416 -6.00 14.46 -15.64
N LEU A 417 -5.67 15.71 -15.94
CA LEU A 417 -5.54 16.23 -17.31
C LEU A 417 -4.38 15.58 -18.10
N GLU A 418 -3.35 15.08 -17.41
CA GLU A 418 -2.31 14.24 -18.03
C GLU A 418 -2.81 12.83 -18.36
N ARG A 419 -3.61 12.22 -17.49
CA ARG A 419 -4.23 10.91 -17.74
C ARG A 419 -5.27 10.97 -18.86
N GLU A 420 -6.04 12.05 -18.93
CA GLU A 420 -7.04 12.28 -19.98
C GLU A 420 -6.44 12.24 -21.39
N LYS A 421 -5.22 12.75 -21.58
CA LYS A 421 -4.51 12.70 -22.89
C LYS A 421 -4.32 11.26 -23.39
N ASN A 422 -4.09 10.30 -22.49
CA ASN A 422 -4.00 8.88 -22.83
C ASN A 422 -5.37 8.28 -23.18
N TRP A 423 -6.43 8.69 -22.47
CA TRP A 423 -7.81 8.28 -22.75
C TRP A 423 -8.29 8.77 -24.12
N VAL A 424 -8.08 10.05 -24.43
CA VAL A 424 -8.40 10.65 -25.75
C VAL A 424 -7.63 9.96 -26.87
N LYS A 425 -6.35 9.61 -26.66
CA LYS A 425 -5.56 8.84 -27.63
C LYS A 425 -6.16 7.46 -27.90
N TRP A 426 -6.41 6.66 -26.84
CA TRP A 426 -7.01 5.33 -26.97
C TRP A 426 -8.40 5.37 -27.65
N LYS A 427 -9.17 6.45 -27.42
CA LYS A 427 -10.47 6.70 -28.05
C LYS A 427 -10.37 7.07 -29.54
N ASN A 428 -9.32 7.79 -29.95
CA ASN A 428 -9.00 8.02 -31.37
C ASN A 428 -8.60 6.73 -32.09
N ASP A 429 -7.92 5.81 -31.38
CA ASP A 429 -7.57 4.47 -31.85
C ASP A 429 -8.79 3.49 -31.93
N LEU A 430 -10.02 4.02 -31.77
CA LEU A 430 -11.32 3.30 -31.74
C LEU A 430 -11.50 2.35 -30.55
N CYS A 431 -10.96 2.72 -29.38
CA CYS A 431 -11.12 1.96 -28.13
C CYS A 431 -10.69 0.49 -28.28
N ALA A 432 -9.52 0.25 -28.88
CA ALA A 432 -8.98 -1.09 -29.07
C ALA A 432 -8.99 -1.89 -27.74
N PRO A 433 -9.51 -3.13 -27.70
CA PRO A 433 -9.64 -3.91 -26.47
C PRO A 433 -8.33 -3.98 -25.66
N PHE A 434 -8.45 -3.85 -24.34
CA PHE A 434 -7.33 -4.04 -23.42
C PHE A 434 -6.93 -5.53 -23.33
N ASP A 435 -7.83 -6.42 -23.72
CA ASP A 435 -7.66 -7.87 -23.79
C ASP A 435 -6.61 -8.24 -24.82
N ARG A 436 -5.43 -8.64 -24.33
CA ARG A 436 -4.41 -9.30 -25.16
C ARG A 436 -4.90 -10.71 -25.48
N GLU A 437 -4.73 -11.17 -26.73
CA GLU A 437 -5.07 -12.56 -27.09
C GLU A 437 -4.42 -13.54 -26.09
N PRO A 438 -5.17 -14.57 -25.63
CA PRO A 438 -4.59 -15.64 -24.83
C PRO A 438 -3.35 -16.21 -25.50
N TRP A 439 -2.22 -16.19 -24.81
CA TRP A 439 -0.93 -16.57 -25.39
C TRP A 439 -1.03 -17.99 -25.96
N SER A 440 -0.58 -18.13 -27.20
CA SER A 440 -0.64 -19.38 -27.96
C SER A 440 0.65 -19.59 -28.75
N ALA A 441 1.11 -20.84 -28.83
CA ALA A 441 2.21 -21.24 -29.70
C ALA A 441 1.79 -22.41 -30.59
N GLU A 442 2.56 -22.66 -31.65
CA GLU A 442 2.36 -23.81 -32.52
C GLU A 442 3.25 -24.97 -32.06
N VAL A 443 2.64 -26.10 -31.72
CA VAL A 443 3.33 -27.33 -31.33
C VAL A 443 2.79 -28.48 -32.17
N ASN A 444 3.68 -29.20 -32.84
CA ASN A 444 3.35 -30.32 -33.73
C ASN A 444 2.25 -29.99 -34.78
N GLY A 445 2.26 -28.77 -35.32
CA GLY A 445 1.31 -28.31 -36.34
C GLY A 445 -0.10 -27.98 -35.82
N LYS A 446 -0.26 -27.76 -34.50
CA LYS A 446 -1.49 -27.21 -33.90
C LYS A 446 -1.20 -25.96 -33.08
N ARG A 447 -2.04 -24.93 -33.22
CA ARG A 447 -2.06 -23.75 -32.36
C ARG A 447 -2.65 -24.15 -31.00
N VAL A 448 -1.83 -24.15 -29.96
CA VAL A 448 -2.18 -24.56 -28.59
C VAL A 448 -1.93 -23.42 -27.60
N GLY A 449 -2.70 -23.39 -26.51
CA GLY A 449 -2.57 -22.36 -25.48
C GLY A 449 -1.29 -22.51 -24.64
N LEU A 450 -0.97 -21.48 -23.85
CA LEU A 450 0.19 -21.46 -22.93
C LEU A 450 0.35 -22.74 -22.12
N GLU A 451 -0.74 -23.33 -21.65
CA GLU A 451 -0.67 -24.52 -20.81
C GLU A 451 -0.18 -25.78 -21.58
N GLU A 452 -0.67 -26.01 -22.79
CA GLU A 452 -0.23 -27.14 -23.62
C GLU A 452 1.15 -26.89 -24.25
N ALA A 453 1.42 -25.68 -24.73
CA ALA A 453 2.72 -25.33 -25.28
C ALA A 453 3.85 -25.50 -24.26
N THR A 454 3.59 -25.14 -22.99
CA THR A 454 4.55 -25.34 -21.90
C THR A 454 4.44 -26.73 -21.26
N LYS A 455 3.63 -27.66 -21.76
CA LYS A 455 3.41 -28.98 -21.12
C LYS A 455 4.70 -29.78 -20.95
N GLU A 456 5.57 -29.82 -21.96
CA GLU A 456 6.89 -30.46 -21.85
C GLU A 456 7.85 -29.67 -20.94
N LEU A 457 7.82 -28.33 -21.00
CA LEU A 457 8.65 -27.48 -20.15
C LEU A 457 8.24 -27.57 -18.67
N ARG A 458 6.94 -27.72 -18.39
CA ARG A 458 6.35 -27.96 -17.07
C ARG A 458 6.56 -29.39 -16.63
N ALA A 459 6.60 -30.38 -17.53
CA ALA A 459 7.04 -31.73 -17.20
C ALA A 459 8.52 -31.74 -16.77
N LYS A 460 9.41 -31.06 -17.51
CA LYS A 460 10.82 -30.86 -17.11
C LYS A 460 11.01 -30.04 -15.83
N ARG A 461 10.04 -29.17 -15.46
CA ARG A 461 9.99 -28.46 -14.16
C ARG A 461 9.22 -29.22 -13.06
N ARG A 462 8.66 -30.40 -13.36
CA ARG A 462 8.01 -31.32 -12.40
C ARG A 462 8.81 -32.60 -12.18
N GLN A 463 9.74 -32.92 -13.09
CA GLN A 463 10.91 -33.71 -12.74
C GLN A 463 11.64 -32.95 -11.63
N GLU A 464 11.95 -33.64 -10.55
CA GLU A 464 12.82 -33.11 -9.51
C GLU A 464 14.18 -32.79 -10.15
N PRO A 465 14.87 -31.71 -9.72
CA PRO A 465 16.24 -31.45 -10.17
C PRO A 465 17.13 -32.67 -9.91
N GLU A 466 18.13 -32.90 -10.75
CA GLU A 466 19.22 -33.81 -10.38
C GLU A 466 19.75 -33.41 -9.00
N GLU A 467 19.93 -34.38 -8.09
CA GLU A 467 20.27 -34.11 -6.69
C GLU A 467 21.46 -33.16 -6.63
N TRP A 468 21.23 -32.00 -6.01
CA TRP A 468 22.18 -30.91 -6.07
C TRP A 468 23.47 -31.32 -5.34
N GLN A 469 24.55 -31.45 -6.12
CA GLN A 469 25.81 -32.12 -5.76
C GLN A 469 26.48 -31.63 -4.46
N TRP A 470 26.05 -30.47 -3.95
CA TRP A 470 26.61 -29.79 -2.81
C TRP A 470 25.50 -29.56 -1.78
N SER A 471 25.36 -30.46 -0.81
CA SER A 471 24.22 -30.55 0.13
C SER A 471 23.81 -29.24 0.82
N LEU A 472 24.69 -28.24 0.88
CA LEU A 472 24.44 -26.90 1.43
C LEU A 472 24.51 -25.77 0.39
N GLY A 473 23.97 -26.02 -0.81
CA GLY A 473 23.71 -25.00 -1.84
C GLY A 473 24.94 -24.52 -2.61
N SER A 474 26.15 -24.75 -2.12
CA SER A 474 27.39 -24.50 -2.87
C SER A 474 28.53 -25.41 -2.42
N GLN A 475 29.49 -25.65 -3.31
CA GLN A 475 30.67 -26.47 -3.01
C GLN A 475 31.41 -26.02 -1.75
N PRO A 476 31.79 -24.73 -1.56
CA PRO A 476 32.57 -24.33 -0.37
C PRO A 476 31.80 -24.48 0.94
N LEU A 477 30.48 -24.23 0.95
CA LEU A 477 29.64 -24.42 2.15
C LEU A 477 29.50 -25.91 2.50
N THR A 478 29.38 -26.76 1.49
CA THR A 478 29.30 -28.22 1.68
C THR A 478 30.61 -28.77 2.20
N GLU A 479 31.74 -28.41 1.56
CA GLU A 479 33.09 -28.77 2.03
C GLU A 479 33.32 -28.32 3.49
N VAL A 480 32.96 -27.08 3.86
CA VAL A 480 33.15 -26.55 5.22
C VAL A 480 32.30 -27.27 6.28
N TRP A 481 31.13 -27.80 5.92
CA TRP A 481 30.24 -28.49 6.86
C TRP A 481 30.53 -30.00 6.94
N GLU A 482 31.02 -30.58 5.84
CA GLU A 482 31.55 -31.95 5.80
C GLU A 482 32.90 -32.09 6.55
N MET A 483 33.62 -30.98 6.78
CA MET A 483 34.72 -30.93 7.77
C MET A 483 34.25 -31.21 9.21
N GLY A 484 32.93 -31.18 9.48
CA GLY A 484 32.34 -31.86 10.63
C GLY A 484 32.29 -31.11 11.95
N TYR A 485 32.85 -29.90 12.05
CA TYR A 485 32.87 -29.10 13.28
C TYR A 485 31.46 -28.82 13.84
N ARG A 486 31.13 -29.44 14.98
CA ARG A 486 29.82 -29.37 15.64
C ARG A 486 29.90 -28.99 17.11
N ASP A 487 31.00 -29.31 17.80
CA ASP A 487 31.21 -28.87 19.17
C ASP A 487 32.69 -28.49 19.48
N LEU A 488 32.98 -28.11 20.73
CA LEU A 488 34.31 -27.68 21.15
C LEU A 488 35.37 -28.81 21.11
N SER A 489 34.96 -30.08 21.04
CA SER A 489 35.81 -31.27 20.94
C SER A 489 36.42 -31.41 19.55
N ASP A 490 35.67 -31.07 18.50
CA ASP A 490 36.17 -31.04 17.12
C ASP A 490 37.29 -29.99 16.95
N ILE A 491 37.36 -29.01 17.87
CA ILE A 491 38.39 -27.96 17.94
C ILE A 491 39.57 -28.39 18.85
N GLN A 492 39.49 -29.50 19.60
CA GLN A 492 40.59 -29.95 20.48
C GLN A 492 41.82 -30.46 19.72
N ASN A 493 41.66 -30.87 18.46
CA ASN A 493 42.75 -30.96 17.49
C ASN A 493 42.57 -29.86 16.44
N PRO A 494 42.90 -28.59 16.76
CA PRO A 494 42.80 -27.53 15.77
C PRO A 494 43.79 -27.83 14.65
N PHE A 495 43.38 -27.60 13.39
CA PHE A 495 44.26 -27.82 12.25
C PHE A 495 45.46 -26.87 12.37
N GLN A 496 46.58 -27.38 12.90
CA GLN A 496 47.75 -26.56 13.18
C GLN A 496 48.20 -25.90 11.87
N ALA A 497 48.17 -24.58 11.85
CA ALA A 497 48.75 -23.79 10.78
C ALA A 497 50.25 -24.07 10.79
N GLY A 498 50.69 -25.02 9.96
CA GLY A 498 52.10 -25.40 9.85
C GLY A 498 52.95 -24.18 9.60
N ASP A 499 54.19 -24.18 10.12
CA ASP A 499 55.07 -23.02 9.97
C ASP A 499 55.27 -22.72 8.47
N VAL A 500 55.61 -21.48 8.12
CA VAL A 500 55.89 -21.08 6.72
C VAL A 500 56.93 -22.03 6.09
N LYS A 501 57.82 -22.57 6.93
CA LYS A 501 58.81 -23.62 6.64
C LYS A 501 58.20 -24.94 6.12
N ASP A 502 57.04 -25.36 6.61
CA ASP A 502 56.34 -26.58 6.14
C ASP A 502 55.66 -26.39 4.77
N PHE A 503 55.11 -25.21 4.50
CA PHE A 503 54.60 -24.88 3.17
C PHE A 503 55.74 -24.76 2.15
N VAL A 504 56.87 -24.14 2.53
CA VAL A 504 58.12 -24.14 1.75
C VAL A 504 58.61 -25.57 1.45
N LYS A 505 58.50 -26.50 2.40
CA LYS A 505 58.84 -27.91 2.22
C LYS A 505 57.91 -28.61 1.21
N LYS A 506 56.61 -28.34 1.23
CA LYS A 506 55.63 -28.85 0.24
C LYS A 506 55.89 -28.31 -1.17
N ILE A 507 56.18 -27.00 -1.31
CA ILE A 507 56.52 -26.36 -2.60
C ILE A 507 57.71 -27.08 -3.26
N LYS A 508 58.78 -27.35 -2.48
CA LYS A 508 59.97 -28.09 -2.95
C LYS A 508 59.67 -29.57 -3.31
N GLN A 509 58.64 -30.18 -2.72
CA GLN A 509 58.20 -31.54 -3.07
C GLN A 509 57.42 -31.58 -4.38
N GLU A 510 56.59 -30.58 -4.68
CA GLU A 510 55.91 -30.50 -5.99
C GLU A 510 56.91 -30.21 -7.13
N ASP A 511 57.91 -29.36 -6.90
CA ASP A 511 59.02 -29.18 -7.86
C ASP A 511 59.72 -30.50 -8.20
N ALA A 512 60.06 -31.31 -7.18
CA ALA A 512 60.66 -32.63 -7.39
C ALA A 512 59.73 -33.62 -8.12
N ARG A 513 58.40 -33.51 -7.94
CA ARG A 513 57.40 -34.33 -8.65
C ARG A 513 57.32 -33.95 -10.13
N MET A 514 57.33 -32.66 -10.45
CA MET A 514 57.35 -32.16 -11.83
C MET A 514 58.62 -32.57 -12.57
N GLU A 515 59.78 -32.42 -11.91
CA GLU A 515 61.09 -32.86 -12.40
C GLU A 515 61.09 -34.36 -12.77
N MET A 516 60.52 -35.21 -11.91
CA MET A 516 60.35 -36.64 -12.14
C MET A 516 59.38 -36.93 -13.31
N ARG A 517 58.24 -36.27 -13.37
CA ARG A 517 57.25 -36.46 -14.45
C ARG A 517 57.82 -36.07 -15.82
N LYS A 518 58.51 -34.92 -15.90
CA LYS A 518 59.22 -34.44 -17.10
C LYS A 518 60.25 -35.48 -17.59
N LYS A 519 61.00 -36.13 -16.67
CA LYS A 519 61.92 -37.24 -16.98
C LYS A 519 61.23 -38.54 -17.42
N THR A 520 60.04 -38.85 -16.90
CA THR A 520 59.25 -40.02 -17.35
C THR A 520 58.72 -39.82 -18.76
N LEU A 521 58.18 -38.65 -19.10
CA LEU A 521 57.70 -38.32 -20.45
C LEU A 521 58.81 -38.45 -21.49
N ALA A 522 60.02 -37.95 -21.20
CA ALA A 522 61.17 -38.07 -22.10
C ALA A 522 61.50 -39.54 -22.44
N LYS A 523 61.57 -40.42 -21.43
CA LYS A 523 61.81 -41.87 -21.64
C LYS A 523 60.68 -42.56 -22.41
N THR A 524 59.44 -42.10 -22.27
CA THR A 524 58.30 -42.63 -23.03
C THR A 524 58.36 -42.19 -24.49
N ALA A 525 58.69 -40.92 -24.76
CA ALA A 525 58.89 -40.41 -26.13
C ALA A 525 60.03 -41.16 -26.85
N GLU A 526 61.15 -41.41 -26.16
CA GLU A 526 62.28 -42.18 -26.68
C GLU A 526 61.88 -43.61 -27.08
N ARG A 527 61.10 -44.31 -26.23
CA ARG A 527 60.54 -45.64 -26.55
C ARG A 527 59.59 -45.60 -27.76
N ILE A 528 58.77 -44.57 -27.89
CA ILE A 528 57.85 -44.40 -29.03
C ILE A 528 58.64 -44.15 -30.33
N ALA A 529 59.73 -43.39 -30.28
CA ALA A 529 60.63 -43.20 -31.43
C ALA A 529 61.28 -44.53 -31.87
N GLN A 530 61.80 -45.32 -30.92
CA GLN A 530 62.37 -46.65 -31.18
C GLN A 530 61.33 -47.64 -31.75
N ALA A 531 60.08 -47.58 -31.26
CA ALA A 531 58.99 -48.40 -31.79
C ALA A 531 58.62 -48.00 -33.24
N ARG A 532 58.51 -46.70 -33.53
CA ARG A 532 58.26 -46.20 -34.89
C ARG A 532 59.38 -46.57 -35.87
N ALA A 533 60.63 -46.53 -35.44
CA ALA A 533 61.77 -46.98 -36.25
C ALA A 533 61.68 -48.48 -36.61
N LYS A 534 61.21 -49.34 -35.69
CA LYS A 534 60.95 -50.76 -35.98
C LYS A 534 59.80 -50.98 -36.97
N VAL A 535 58.69 -50.26 -36.81
CA VAL A 535 57.54 -50.39 -37.73
C VAL A 535 57.90 -49.92 -39.15
N ALA A 536 58.66 -48.83 -39.28
CA ALA A 536 59.16 -48.37 -40.59
C ALA A 536 60.06 -49.41 -41.29
N ALA A 537 60.81 -50.21 -40.54
CA ALA A 537 61.66 -51.28 -41.05
C ALA A 537 60.90 -52.59 -41.41
N GLN A 538 59.58 -52.64 -41.24
CA GLN A 538 58.74 -53.80 -41.58
C GLN A 538 57.75 -53.52 -42.73
N ALA A 539 57.76 -52.31 -43.31
CA ALA A 539 56.80 -51.85 -44.32
C ALA A 539 57.36 -51.83 -45.76
N THR A 540 58.40 -52.61 -46.05
CA THR A 540 59.20 -52.52 -47.30
C THR A 540 58.95 -53.63 -48.33
N GLU A 541 57.91 -54.45 -48.18
CA GLU A 541 57.48 -55.42 -49.20
C GLU A 541 56.03 -55.16 -49.65
N GLY A 542 55.76 -55.36 -50.95
CA GLY A 542 54.65 -54.71 -51.66
C GLY A 542 53.32 -55.50 -51.76
N PRO A 543 52.22 -54.84 -52.20
CA PRO A 543 50.87 -55.38 -52.14
C PRO A 543 50.30 -55.92 -53.47
N THR A 544 49.29 -56.79 -53.39
CA THR A 544 48.28 -57.00 -54.47
C THR A 544 46.93 -57.45 -53.87
N PRO A 545 45.75 -57.21 -54.51
CA PRO A 545 44.44 -57.30 -53.85
C PRO A 545 43.46 -58.34 -54.43
N SER A 546 42.35 -58.62 -53.72
CA SER A 546 40.94 -58.60 -54.23
C SER A 546 39.91 -59.05 -53.15
N GLN A 547 38.70 -58.43 -53.20
CA GLN A 547 37.32 -58.95 -52.94
C GLN A 547 37.06 -60.10 -51.92
N GLU A 548 35.95 -60.18 -51.17
CA GLU A 548 34.76 -59.33 -50.94
C GLU A 548 33.97 -59.84 -49.70
N ILE A 549 32.90 -59.12 -49.29
CA ILE A 549 31.63 -59.53 -48.60
C ILE A 549 31.18 -58.45 -47.59
N ALA A 550 29.86 -58.30 -47.43
CA ALA A 550 29.21 -57.09 -46.88
C ALA A 550 28.65 -57.22 -45.46
N ALA A 551 28.57 -56.08 -44.76
CA ALA A 551 27.53 -55.75 -43.77
C ALA A 551 27.43 -54.23 -43.57
N GLU A 552 26.21 -53.70 -43.48
CA GLU A 552 25.88 -52.36 -42.92
C GLU A 552 25.89 -52.42 -41.36
N PRO A 553 25.93 -51.31 -40.59
CA PRO A 553 25.28 -50.02 -40.88
C PRO A 553 26.04 -48.75 -40.41
N ALA A 554 25.26 -47.67 -40.20
CA ALA A 554 25.58 -46.35 -39.61
C ALA A 554 26.08 -45.26 -40.59
N LYS A 555 25.27 -44.19 -40.73
CA LYS A 555 25.64 -42.93 -41.39
C LYS A 555 26.27 -41.98 -40.36
N VAL A 556 27.22 -41.18 -40.83
CA VAL A 556 27.96 -40.18 -40.03
C VAL A 556 27.35 -38.79 -40.22
N GLU A 557 27.11 -38.08 -39.12
CA GLU A 557 26.85 -36.63 -39.14
C GLU A 557 28.18 -35.85 -39.09
N PRO A 558 28.35 -34.78 -39.90
CA PRO A 558 29.54 -33.95 -39.86
C PRO A 558 29.44 -32.90 -38.73
N ILE A 559 30.33 -32.98 -37.74
CA ILE A 559 30.44 -31.97 -36.68
C ILE A 559 30.94 -30.64 -37.29
N THR A 560 30.10 -29.60 -37.29
CA THR A 560 30.47 -28.24 -37.70
C THR A 560 30.94 -27.38 -36.53
N ALA A 561 31.84 -26.42 -36.81
CA ALA A 561 32.54 -25.63 -35.78
C ALA A 561 31.64 -24.64 -35.01
N ALA A 562 32.05 -24.34 -33.77
CA ALA A 562 31.36 -23.40 -32.89
C ALA A 562 31.60 -21.92 -33.28
N PRO A 563 30.56 -21.06 -33.28
CA PRO A 563 30.69 -19.60 -33.39
C PRO A 563 31.08 -18.95 -32.04
N PRO A 564 31.60 -17.70 -32.04
CA PRO A 564 32.13 -17.03 -30.85
C PRO A 564 31.04 -16.47 -29.91
N PRO A 565 31.37 -16.20 -28.63
CA PRO A 565 30.44 -15.65 -27.65
C PRO A 565 30.10 -14.18 -27.88
N VAL A 566 28.86 -13.79 -27.55
CA VAL A 566 28.37 -12.40 -27.59
C VAL A 566 28.07 -11.94 -26.16
N ALA A 567 28.49 -10.72 -25.81
CA ALA A 567 28.34 -10.17 -24.46
C ALA A 567 26.93 -9.60 -24.20
N GLY A 568 26.43 -9.79 -22.97
CA GLY A 568 25.17 -9.19 -22.50
C GLY A 568 25.36 -7.75 -22.02
N SER A 569 24.31 -6.93 -22.14
CA SER A 569 24.29 -5.53 -21.66
C SER A 569 23.82 -5.42 -20.20
N PRO A 570 24.32 -4.44 -19.41
CA PRO A 570 23.90 -4.23 -18.03
C PRO A 570 22.54 -3.53 -17.92
N ILE A 571 21.88 -3.67 -16.77
CA ILE A 571 20.54 -3.16 -16.49
C ILE A 571 20.58 -1.98 -15.50
N HIS A 572 19.89 -0.90 -15.87
CA HIS A 572 19.53 0.30 -15.08
C HIS A 572 20.67 1.30 -14.70
N PRO A 573 20.43 2.63 -14.67
CA PRO A 573 21.52 3.61 -14.59
C PRO A 573 21.51 4.49 -13.32
N SER A 574 22.60 4.47 -12.55
CA SER A 574 22.96 5.57 -11.63
C SER A 574 24.42 5.51 -11.13
N LEU A 575 25.40 5.71 -12.03
CA LEU A 575 26.76 6.26 -11.79
C LEU A 575 27.53 6.30 -13.14
N PRO A 576 28.48 7.25 -13.37
CA PRO A 576 29.01 7.52 -14.71
C PRO A 576 30.20 6.63 -15.13
N PRO A 577 30.29 6.21 -16.41
CA PRO A 577 31.45 5.47 -16.94
C PRO A 577 32.65 6.39 -17.24
N LYS A 578 33.86 5.82 -17.21
CA LYS A 578 35.10 6.52 -17.57
C LYS A 578 35.21 6.79 -19.09
N PRO A 579 35.94 7.84 -19.52
CA PRO A 579 36.02 8.20 -20.94
C PRO A 579 36.99 7.31 -21.74
N GLY A 580 36.69 7.13 -23.03
CA GLY A 580 37.72 6.91 -24.05
C GLY A 580 37.99 5.47 -24.53
N THR A 581 37.05 4.87 -25.27
CA THR A 581 37.38 4.11 -26.50
C THR A 581 36.11 3.86 -27.34
N SER A 582 36.08 4.35 -28.58
CA SER A 582 34.94 4.25 -29.48
C SER A 582 35.18 3.25 -30.61
N VAL A 583 34.25 2.31 -30.80
CA VAL A 583 34.24 1.38 -31.95
C VAL A 583 33.60 2.08 -33.18
N PRO A 584 34.16 1.95 -34.39
CA PRO A 584 33.67 2.70 -35.55
C PRO A 584 32.36 2.15 -36.13
N THR A 585 31.46 3.04 -36.52
CA THR A 585 30.23 2.73 -37.27
C THR A 585 30.39 3.18 -38.73
N ARG A 586 29.81 2.43 -39.68
CA ARG A 586 29.94 2.68 -41.12
C ARG A 586 28.57 2.97 -41.74
N LEU A 587 28.36 4.21 -42.20
CA LEU A 587 27.24 4.61 -43.07
C LEU A 587 27.75 5.51 -44.22
N PRO A 588 27.01 5.66 -45.33
CA PRO A 588 27.53 6.19 -46.59
C PRO A 588 27.23 7.68 -46.82
N GLY A 589 27.99 8.31 -47.73
CA GLY A 589 27.63 9.60 -48.33
C GLY A 589 28.75 10.64 -48.35
N THR A 590 29.31 10.85 -49.54
CA THR A 590 29.92 12.10 -50.07
C THR A 590 29.42 13.39 -49.39
N GLU A 591 30.21 14.43 -49.09
CA GLU A 591 31.31 15.07 -49.87
C GLU A 591 32.47 15.63 -48.98
N ALA A 592 33.33 16.52 -49.51
CA ALA A 592 34.55 17.06 -48.89
C ALA A 592 34.76 18.55 -49.34
N PRO A 593 35.86 19.30 -49.05
CA PRO A 593 37.04 18.99 -48.21
C PRO A 593 37.55 20.17 -47.30
N SER A 594 38.71 19.93 -46.63
CA SER A 594 39.88 20.84 -46.49
C SER A 594 40.14 21.70 -45.23
N VAL A 595 41.43 22.12 -45.15
CA VAL A 595 42.12 23.07 -44.25
C VAL A 595 42.67 22.54 -42.90
N ALA A 596 43.97 22.79 -42.70
CA ALA A 596 44.83 22.58 -41.51
C ALA A 596 45.54 23.95 -41.21
N PRO A 597 46.68 24.13 -40.47
CA PRO A 597 47.61 23.18 -39.81
C PRO A 597 48.17 23.65 -38.42
N ALA A 598 49.31 23.06 -37.98
CA ALA A 598 50.31 23.59 -37.02
C ALA A 598 49.92 23.64 -35.51
N VAL A 599 50.79 23.57 -34.47
CA VAL A 599 52.27 23.39 -34.26
C VAL A 599 52.48 23.07 -32.75
N ALA A 600 53.47 22.33 -32.20
CA ALA A 600 54.46 21.36 -32.71
C ALA A 600 55.18 20.58 -31.54
N THR A 601 56.47 20.30 -31.72
CA THR A 601 57.51 19.54 -30.96
C THR A 601 58.04 20.17 -29.64
N PRO A 602 58.84 19.47 -28.77
CA PRO A 602 59.91 18.49 -29.09
C PRO A 602 60.08 17.22 -28.23
N ALA A 603 61.04 16.38 -28.65
CA ALA A 603 61.47 15.10 -28.05
C ALA A 603 62.81 15.23 -27.28
N PRO A 604 63.40 14.11 -26.77
CA PRO A 604 64.37 13.38 -27.61
C PRO A 604 64.31 11.83 -27.50
N ALA A 605 65.04 11.16 -28.41
CA ALA A 605 65.40 9.72 -28.44
C ALA A 605 66.95 9.60 -28.31
N PRO A 606 67.71 8.56 -28.76
CA PRO A 606 67.45 7.20 -29.30
C PRO A 606 68.29 6.14 -28.48
N PRO A 607 68.82 4.97 -28.98
CA PRO A 607 68.69 4.25 -30.26
C PRO A 607 68.45 2.72 -30.18
N ALA A 608 68.37 2.07 -31.36
CA ALA A 608 68.41 0.61 -31.59
C ALA A 608 69.88 0.15 -31.91
N PRO A 609 70.25 -1.01 -32.55
CA PRO A 609 69.56 -1.78 -33.62
C PRO A 609 69.79 -3.33 -33.60
N ALA A 610 69.69 -3.97 -34.79
CA ALA A 610 70.16 -5.31 -35.21
C ALA A 610 69.23 -6.52 -34.96
N THR A 611 69.06 -7.50 -35.88
CA THR A 611 69.52 -7.63 -37.29
C THR A 611 68.59 -8.54 -38.11
N THR A 612 68.73 -8.54 -39.44
CA THR A 612 67.92 -9.28 -40.44
C THR A 612 68.48 -10.66 -40.82
N THR A 613 67.61 -11.63 -41.13
CA THR A 613 67.94 -12.70 -42.10
C THR A 613 66.74 -13.23 -42.90
N SER A 614 67.04 -13.59 -44.15
CA SER A 614 66.24 -14.16 -45.23
C SER A 614 65.23 -15.28 -44.92
N ALA A 615 64.16 -15.34 -45.73
CA ALA A 615 63.29 -16.51 -45.88
C ALA A 615 63.77 -17.45 -47.00
N GLN A 616 63.53 -18.76 -46.85
CA GLN A 616 63.56 -19.76 -47.93
C GLN A 616 62.62 -20.95 -47.61
N SER A 617 62.53 -21.95 -48.50
CA SER A 617 61.27 -22.67 -48.77
C SER A 617 61.10 -24.07 -48.15
N SER A 618 59.84 -24.35 -47.79
CA SER A 618 59.11 -25.64 -47.97
C SER A 618 59.64 -26.95 -47.37
N ALA A 619 59.06 -27.35 -46.23
CA ALA A 619 58.74 -28.74 -45.84
C ALA A 619 57.60 -28.72 -44.78
N PRO A 620 56.77 -29.77 -44.61
CA PRO A 620 55.56 -29.70 -43.80
C PRO A 620 55.79 -29.71 -42.28
N ALA A 621 54.79 -29.23 -41.53
CA ALA A 621 54.89 -28.94 -40.10
C ALA A 621 55.05 -30.17 -39.20
N LEU A 622 55.92 -30.05 -38.19
CA LEU A 622 55.83 -30.82 -36.96
C LEU A 622 54.84 -30.13 -36.02
N ALA A 623 53.85 -30.86 -35.52
CA ALA A 623 52.85 -30.34 -34.60
C ALA A 623 53.48 -29.94 -33.25
N PRO A 624 52.96 -28.89 -32.56
CA PRO A 624 53.43 -28.52 -31.23
C PRO A 624 53.20 -29.65 -30.23
N SER A 625 54.11 -29.81 -29.28
CA SER A 625 54.02 -30.84 -28.25
C SER A 625 52.90 -30.55 -27.25
N ASN A 626 51.96 -31.47 -27.09
CA ASN A 626 50.96 -31.41 -26.02
C ASN A 626 51.66 -31.28 -24.65
N THR A 627 51.41 -30.17 -23.94
CA THR A 627 51.76 -30.03 -22.53
C THR A 627 50.93 -30.99 -21.70
N ASP A 628 51.59 -31.87 -20.94
CA ASP A 628 50.92 -32.85 -20.08
C ASP A 628 50.08 -32.14 -19.00
N GLU A 629 48.77 -32.40 -18.99
CA GLU A 629 47.84 -31.85 -18.00
C GLU A 629 48.26 -32.17 -16.55
N GLN A 630 48.97 -33.29 -16.33
CA GLN A 630 49.49 -33.63 -15.01
C GLN A 630 50.60 -32.68 -14.56
N ILE A 631 51.37 -32.09 -15.48
CA ILE A 631 52.37 -31.06 -15.15
C ILE A 631 51.65 -29.75 -14.83
N LEU A 632 50.69 -29.32 -15.65
CA LEU A 632 49.91 -28.11 -15.38
C LEU A 632 49.20 -28.19 -14.01
N LYS A 633 48.62 -29.34 -13.66
CA LYS A 633 47.98 -29.57 -12.36
C LYS A 633 48.97 -29.57 -11.17
N LEU A 634 50.23 -29.91 -11.39
CA LEU A 634 51.29 -29.80 -10.38
C LEU A 634 51.80 -28.35 -10.26
N GLU A 635 51.88 -27.60 -11.36
CA GLU A 635 52.23 -26.17 -11.38
C GLU A 635 51.14 -25.34 -10.67
N ASP A 636 49.86 -25.65 -10.90
CA ASP A 636 48.70 -25.12 -10.15
C ASP A 636 48.79 -25.43 -8.64
N ASN A 637 49.07 -26.68 -8.27
CA ASN A 637 49.21 -27.07 -6.87
C ASN A 637 50.39 -26.36 -6.19
N LYS A 638 51.52 -26.17 -6.90
CA LYS A 638 52.64 -25.37 -6.42
C LYS A 638 52.22 -23.92 -6.16
N GLN A 639 51.51 -23.28 -7.10
CA GLN A 639 51.01 -21.92 -6.92
C GLN A 639 50.04 -21.82 -5.73
N ARG A 640 49.14 -22.79 -5.54
CA ARG A 640 48.25 -22.85 -4.37
C ARG A 640 49.03 -22.94 -3.05
N TRP A 641 50.07 -23.77 -2.96
CA TRP A 641 50.92 -23.83 -1.76
C TRP A 641 51.73 -22.56 -1.52
N SER A 642 52.26 -21.92 -2.58
CA SER A 642 52.93 -20.62 -2.48
C SER A 642 51.97 -19.50 -2.03
N TRP A 643 50.72 -19.51 -2.51
CA TRP A 643 49.71 -18.53 -2.13
C TRP A 643 49.21 -18.74 -0.69
N LEU A 644 49.06 -20.00 -0.25
CA LEU A 644 48.83 -20.32 1.17
C LEU A 644 49.99 -19.86 2.04
N ALA A 645 51.25 -20.12 1.65
CA ALA A 645 52.42 -19.68 2.41
C ALA A 645 52.47 -18.15 2.55
N LEU A 646 52.23 -17.42 1.46
CA LEU A 646 52.13 -15.96 1.46
C LEU A 646 50.95 -15.45 2.28
N ARG A 647 49.80 -16.13 2.25
CA ARG A 647 48.62 -15.75 3.06
C ARG A 647 48.86 -15.98 4.54
N THR A 648 49.36 -17.15 4.95
CA THR A 648 49.74 -17.43 6.34
C THR A 648 50.78 -16.43 6.83
N ALA A 649 51.82 -16.15 6.05
CA ALA A 649 52.84 -15.17 6.41
C ALA A 649 52.32 -13.72 6.40
N ARG A 650 51.34 -13.36 5.56
CA ARG A 650 50.65 -12.06 5.60
C ARG A 650 49.80 -11.93 6.85
N ASP A 651 49.02 -12.96 7.17
CA ASP A 651 48.03 -12.96 8.25
C ASP A 651 48.71 -13.07 9.64
N GLN A 652 49.92 -13.67 9.71
CA GLN A 652 50.75 -13.73 10.92
C GLN A 652 51.82 -12.62 11.02
N HIS A 653 52.38 -12.15 9.91
CA HIS A 653 53.59 -11.30 9.88
C HIS A 653 53.48 -10.11 8.92
N LEU A 654 52.28 -9.53 8.79
CA LEU A 654 51.92 -8.38 7.94
C LEU A 654 52.96 -7.24 7.95
N GLN A 655 53.51 -6.93 9.14
CA GLN A 655 54.43 -5.82 9.38
C GLN A 655 55.73 -5.90 8.57
N HIS A 656 56.14 -7.09 8.14
CA HIS A 656 57.40 -7.33 7.41
C HIS A 656 57.31 -7.13 5.90
N PHE A 657 56.09 -7.18 5.32
CA PHE A 657 55.88 -7.02 3.88
C PHE A 657 56.32 -5.63 3.36
N GLY A 658 56.43 -4.62 4.23
CA GLY A 658 56.96 -3.29 3.88
C GLY A 658 58.48 -3.22 3.72
N LYS A 659 59.25 -4.22 4.17
CA LYS A 659 60.72 -4.24 4.08
C LYS A 659 61.28 -5.06 2.91
N ILE A 660 60.54 -6.06 2.45
CA ILE A 660 61.02 -7.05 1.46
C ILE A 660 60.37 -6.78 0.11
N GLY A 661 61.20 -6.46 -0.89
CA GLY A 661 60.75 -6.15 -2.25
C GLY A 661 60.15 -7.36 -2.97
N THR A 662 58.82 -7.50 -2.90
CA THR A 662 57.96 -8.36 -3.74
C THR A 662 58.40 -9.82 -3.92
N GLY A 663 57.85 -10.72 -3.09
CA GLY A 663 57.40 -12.04 -3.56
C GLY A 663 58.19 -13.28 -3.14
N ASP A 664 59.41 -13.17 -2.61
CA ASP A 664 60.17 -14.36 -2.18
C ASP A 664 59.80 -14.83 -0.76
N VAL A 665 59.11 -15.97 -0.70
CA VAL A 665 58.67 -16.65 0.53
C VAL A 665 59.86 -17.12 1.38
N LEU A 666 61.03 -17.40 0.78
CA LEU A 666 62.21 -17.89 1.51
C LEU A 666 62.88 -16.79 2.32
N LEU A 667 62.95 -15.57 1.79
CA LEU A 667 63.47 -14.39 2.49
C LEU A 667 62.51 -13.94 3.60
N LEU A 668 61.21 -13.95 3.32
CA LEU A 668 60.17 -13.60 4.30
C LEU A 668 60.26 -14.48 5.56
N ALA A 669 60.51 -15.78 5.41
CA ALA A 669 60.65 -16.72 6.51
C ALA A 669 61.89 -16.47 7.42
N GLN A 670 62.91 -15.73 6.96
CA GLN A 670 64.12 -15.46 7.73
C GLN A 670 63.99 -14.22 8.63
N GLU A 671 63.37 -13.14 8.12
CA GLU A 671 63.09 -11.92 8.91
C GLU A 671 62.11 -12.23 10.07
N ILE A 672 61.15 -13.14 9.84
CA ILE A 672 60.13 -13.57 10.81
C ILE A 672 60.74 -14.19 12.08
N ASP A 673 61.77 -15.04 11.95
CA ASP A 673 62.39 -15.70 13.11
C ASP A 673 63.16 -14.69 14.00
N ALA A 674 63.54 -13.52 13.46
CA ALA A 674 64.25 -12.47 14.19
C ALA A 674 63.33 -11.48 14.93
N GLU A 675 62.03 -11.46 14.65
CA GLU A 675 61.05 -10.59 15.35
C GLU A 675 60.46 -11.30 16.59
N LYS A 676 60.23 -12.62 16.49
CA LYS A 676 59.62 -13.46 17.54
C LYS A 676 60.36 -13.46 18.89
N GLU A 677 61.66 -13.18 18.89
CA GLU A 677 62.44 -12.97 20.13
C GLU A 677 62.06 -11.67 20.85
N ARG A 678 61.67 -10.62 20.12
CA ARG A 678 61.39 -9.28 20.68
C ARG A 678 59.95 -9.10 21.14
N GLU A 679 59.02 -9.91 20.62
CA GLU A 679 57.61 -9.87 21.04
C GLU A 679 57.38 -10.58 22.39
N ARG A 680 58.17 -11.61 22.69
CA ARG A 680 58.14 -12.38 23.97
C ARG A 680 58.33 -11.53 25.23
N GLU A 681 59.01 -10.39 25.13
CA GLU A 681 59.15 -9.44 26.24
C GLU A 681 57.89 -8.59 26.46
N ARG A 682 57.11 -8.33 25.39
CA ARG A 682 55.96 -7.39 25.39
C ARG A 682 54.64 -8.04 25.77
N GLU A 683 54.46 -9.33 25.52
CA GLU A 683 53.19 -10.02 25.78
C GLU A 683 52.86 -10.11 27.29
N ARG A 684 53.89 -10.19 28.15
CA ARG A 684 53.75 -10.28 29.61
C ARG A 684 53.02 -9.10 30.29
N GLU A 685 52.89 -7.97 29.61
CA GLU A 685 52.24 -6.77 30.18
C GLU A 685 50.75 -6.65 29.81
N LYS A 686 50.28 -7.34 28.76
CA LYS A 686 48.96 -7.06 28.14
C LYS A 686 47.81 -7.97 28.56
N GLU A 687 48.08 -9.11 29.18
CA GLU A 687 47.09 -10.18 29.47
C GLU A 687 46.04 -9.81 30.56
N LYS A 688 46.00 -8.56 31.02
CA LYS A 688 45.19 -8.11 32.17
C LYS A 688 43.88 -7.40 31.85
N ALA A 689 43.49 -7.26 30.57
CA ALA A 689 42.29 -6.53 30.20
C ALA A 689 41.47 -7.19 29.07
N GLN A 690 40.14 -7.00 29.18
CA GLN A 690 39.14 -7.00 28.11
C GLN A 690 38.57 -8.36 27.62
N LYS A 691 37.26 -8.53 27.83
CA LYS A 691 36.37 -9.46 27.10
C LYS A 691 34.89 -9.03 27.27
N MET A 692 34.10 -9.11 26.20
CA MET A 692 32.61 -9.08 26.16
C MET A 692 31.93 -7.73 26.50
N ASP A 693 30.75 -7.35 25.98
CA ASP A 693 29.86 -7.88 24.90
C ASP A 693 28.83 -6.80 24.43
N GLU A 694 27.96 -7.11 23.45
CA GLU A 694 26.91 -6.23 22.88
C GLU A 694 25.45 -6.72 23.18
N ASN A 695 24.41 -5.89 22.89
CA ASN A 695 22.91 -6.11 22.88
C ASN A 695 22.05 -5.69 24.14
N GLY A 696 20.72 -5.40 23.96
CA GLY A 696 19.68 -4.91 24.94
C GLY A 696 18.23 -4.97 24.35
N THR A 697 17.08 -4.40 24.82
CA THR A 697 16.61 -3.61 26.03
C THR A 697 15.04 -3.43 26.03
N ASN A 698 14.41 -2.59 26.91
CA ASN A 698 13.19 -1.70 26.67
C ASN A 698 11.70 -2.01 26.98
N ALA A 699 11.16 -1.66 28.17
CA ALA A 699 9.71 -1.39 28.33
C ALA A 699 9.45 -0.18 29.23
N ASN A 700 8.30 0.48 29.06
CA ASN A 700 7.96 1.71 29.78
C ASN A 700 6.52 1.76 30.34
N ALA A 701 5.49 1.44 29.55
CA ALA A 701 4.11 1.60 30.02
C ALA A 701 3.76 0.63 31.17
N GLY A 702 4.11 -0.66 31.01
CA GLY A 702 3.76 -1.70 31.98
C GLY A 702 4.36 -1.48 33.37
N SER A 703 5.61 -1.04 33.47
CA SER A 703 6.28 -0.78 34.76
C SER A 703 5.53 0.25 35.61
N HIS A 704 5.03 1.32 34.99
CA HIS A 704 4.27 2.35 35.69
C HIS A 704 2.85 1.90 36.08
N VAL A 705 2.20 1.05 35.27
CA VAL A 705 0.92 0.41 35.62
C VAL A 705 1.09 -0.56 36.80
N VAL A 706 2.13 -1.39 36.79
CA VAL A 706 2.47 -2.29 37.91
C VAL A 706 2.70 -1.51 39.21
N PHE A 707 3.51 -0.44 39.16
CA PHE A 707 3.72 0.43 40.31
C PHE A 707 2.40 1.03 40.84
N ALA A 708 1.55 1.56 39.96
CA ALA A 708 0.27 2.13 40.34
C ALA A 708 -0.68 1.09 40.99
N LEU A 709 -0.69 -0.16 40.50
CA LEU A 709 -1.45 -1.26 41.11
C LEU A 709 -0.97 -1.55 42.54
N GLN A 710 0.34 -1.69 42.73
CA GLN A 710 0.93 -1.96 44.06
C GLN A 710 0.70 -0.80 45.04
N GLN A 711 0.68 0.46 44.57
CA GLN A 711 0.32 1.61 45.41
C GLN A 711 -1.11 1.51 45.98
N THR A 712 -2.03 0.79 45.32
CA THR A 712 -3.39 0.59 45.86
C THR A 712 -3.45 -0.41 47.02
N ARG A 713 -2.43 -1.26 47.19
CA ARG A 713 -2.40 -2.44 48.10
C ARG A 713 -3.51 -3.48 47.90
N ARG A 714 -4.39 -3.33 46.89
CA ARG A 714 -5.54 -4.21 46.63
C ARG A 714 -5.21 -5.45 45.79
N TYR A 715 -4.08 -5.44 45.10
CA TYR A 715 -3.71 -6.46 44.12
C TYR A 715 -2.27 -6.91 44.33
N LYS A 716 -2.05 -8.22 44.35
CA LYS A 716 -0.73 -8.79 44.04
C LYS A 716 -0.56 -8.82 42.52
N VAL A 717 0.61 -8.44 42.02
CA VAL A 717 0.87 -8.38 40.58
C VAL A 717 1.56 -9.64 40.09
N ILE A 718 1.01 -10.22 39.03
CA ILE A 718 1.61 -11.28 38.23
C ILE A 718 2.08 -10.65 36.92
N SER A 719 3.34 -10.84 36.55
CA SER A 719 3.93 -10.26 35.33
C SER A 719 4.37 -11.38 34.39
N ILE A 720 3.88 -11.38 33.15
CA ILE A 720 4.36 -12.26 32.08
C ILE A 720 4.96 -11.37 30.99
N ASP A 721 6.25 -11.53 30.72
CA ASP A 721 7.01 -10.72 29.77
C ASP A 721 8.17 -11.56 29.19
N ASN A 722 8.44 -11.46 27.88
CA ASN A 722 9.56 -12.16 27.25
C ASN A 722 10.89 -11.39 27.34
N HIS A 723 10.86 -10.15 27.82
CA HIS A 723 12.00 -9.23 27.90
C HIS A 723 12.69 -8.91 26.56
N HIS A 724 12.14 -9.33 25.41
CA HIS A 724 12.64 -8.95 24.06
C HIS A 724 12.67 -7.43 23.91
N ASN A 725 11.63 -6.81 24.44
CA ASN A 725 11.49 -5.38 24.58
C ASN A 725 11.08 -5.13 26.04
N SER A 726 11.98 -5.45 27.00
CA SER A 726 12.00 -5.00 28.41
C SER A 726 13.32 -5.30 29.15
N HIS A 727 13.40 -5.03 30.47
CA HIS A 727 14.54 -5.43 31.30
C HIS A 727 14.09 -5.82 32.72
N PRO A 728 14.44 -7.02 33.25
CA PRO A 728 13.94 -7.51 34.54
C PRO A 728 14.15 -6.58 35.74
N ALA A 729 15.27 -5.84 35.77
CA ALA A 729 15.58 -4.91 36.85
C ALA A 729 14.54 -3.78 37.02
N ALA A 730 13.72 -3.49 36.00
CA ALA A 730 12.58 -2.59 36.15
C ALA A 730 11.60 -3.11 37.22
N LEU A 731 11.24 -4.40 37.17
CA LEU A 731 10.36 -5.03 38.16
C LEU A 731 10.97 -5.01 39.56
N THR A 732 12.27 -5.31 39.68
CA THR A 732 13.00 -5.24 40.95
C THR A 732 12.94 -3.85 41.59
N ARG A 733 13.10 -2.78 40.79
CA ARG A 733 13.03 -1.40 41.27
C ARG A 733 11.60 -0.93 41.58
N ILE A 734 10.59 -1.47 40.89
CA ILE A 734 9.17 -1.22 41.23
C ILE A 734 8.83 -1.87 42.58
N ALA A 735 9.17 -3.15 42.77
CA ALA A 735 8.96 -3.83 44.05
C ALA A 735 9.72 -3.16 45.21
N GLN A 736 10.93 -2.64 44.95
CA GLN A 736 11.65 -1.81 45.91
C GLN A 736 10.88 -0.53 46.26
N LEU A 737 10.44 0.26 45.26
CA LEU A 737 9.61 1.45 45.48
C LEU A 737 8.30 1.14 46.23
N ALA A 738 7.67 0.00 45.92
CA ALA A 738 6.45 -0.46 46.59
C ALA A 738 6.69 -0.91 48.03
N ARG A 739 7.87 -1.47 48.35
CA ARG A 739 8.29 -1.79 49.73
C ARG A 739 8.71 -0.54 50.51
N ASP A 740 9.43 0.38 49.90
CA ASP A 740 9.83 1.66 50.52
C ASP A 740 8.61 2.55 50.84
N ALA A 741 7.49 2.36 50.13
CA ALA A 741 6.20 3.01 50.38
C ALA A 741 5.26 2.23 51.32
N LEU A 742 5.75 1.23 52.06
CA LEU A 742 4.97 0.54 53.11
C LEU A 742 4.98 1.36 54.42
N PRO A 743 3.86 1.43 55.16
CA PRO A 743 3.85 1.99 56.51
C PRO A 743 4.56 1.05 57.49
N GLU A 744 5.09 1.59 58.61
CA GLU A 744 5.81 0.81 59.62
C GLU A 744 4.99 -0.34 60.22
N ASN A 745 3.65 -0.21 60.23
CA ASN A 745 2.69 -1.20 60.71
C ASN A 745 2.03 -2.01 59.58
N ALA A 746 2.66 -2.13 58.40
CA ALA A 746 2.15 -2.88 57.25
C ALA A 746 1.76 -4.32 57.61
N THR A 747 0.58 -4.75 57.16
CA THR A 747 0.12 -6.14 57.28
C THR A 747 0.90 -7.05 56.31
N ASP A 748 0.79 -8.36 56.49
CA ASP A 748 1.43 -9.30 55.56
C ASP A 748 0.77 -9.28 54.16
N ALA A 749 -0.49 -8.85 54.05
CA ALA A 749 -1.14 -8.58 52.77
C ALA A 749 -0.59 -7.32 52.09
N ASP A 750 -0.31 -6.25 52.85
CA ASP A 750 0.35 -5.06 52.30
C ASP A 750 1.74 -5.40 51.75
N LYS A 751 2.50 -6.25 52.47
CA LYS A 751 3.82 -6.74 52.05
C LYS A 751 3.74 -7.60 50.79
N ASP A 752 2.81 -8.56 50.73
CA ASP A 752 2.62 -9.42 49.56
C ASP A 752 2.15 -8.63 48.33
N SER A 753 1.39 -7.54 48.52
CA SER A 753 1.05 -6.59 47.44
C SER A 753 2.25 -5.78 46.91
N ALA A 754 3.33 -5.67 47.69
CA ALA A 754 4.57 -4.98 47.29
C ALA A 754 5.52 -5.87 46.46
N GLU A 755 5.27 -7.17 46.41
CA GLU A 755 6.04 -8.12 45.59
C GLU A 755 5.38 -8.39 44.23
N ILE A 756 6.17 -8.93 43.29
CA ILE A 756 5.77 -9.18 41.90
C ILE A 756 6.15 -10.61 41.53
N ASP A 757 5.15 -11.44 41.22
CA ASP A 757 5.38 -12.80 40.71
C ASP A 757 5.68 -12.71 39.20
N ALA A 758 6.97 -12.58 38.87
CA ALA A 758 7.47 -12.37 37.51
C ALA A 758 7.83 -13.67 36.77
N PHE A 759 7.35 -13.81 35.54
CA PHE A 759 7.55 -14.96 34.66
C PHE A 759 8.18 -14.51 33.33
N PRO A 760 9.43 -14.88 33.02
CA PRO A 760 10.14 -14.48 31.81
C PRO A 760 9.69 -15.31 30.60
N TYR A 761 8.40 -15.27 30.26
CA TYR A 761 7.74 -16.10 29.25
C TYR A 761 7.08 -15.28 28.15
N ASP A 762 7.04 -15.86 26.95
CA ASP A 762 6.36 -15.28 25.79
C ASP A 762 4.87 -15.68 25.76
N LEU A 763 3.98 -14.73 25.49
CA LEU A 763 2.53 -15.00 25.41
C LEU A 763 2.14 -15.87 24.21
N THR A 764 2.98 -15.98 23.18
CA THR A 764 2.79 -16.97 22.10
C THR A 764 3.01 -18.41 22.59
N SER A 765 3.72 -18.62 23.70
CA SER A 765 3.95 -19.94 24.31
C SER A 765 2.76 -20.36 25.17
N ALA A 766 1.67 -20.80 24.53
CA ALA A 766 0.40 -21.16 25.19
C ALA A 766 0.57 -21.99 26.48
N ASP A 767 1.40 -23.04 26.46
CA ASP A 767 1.59 -23.92 27.61
C ASP A 767 2.31 -23.24 28.80
N LYS A 768 3.20 -22.28 28.52
CA LYS A 768 3.83 -21.46 29.57
C LYS A 768 2.82 -20.50 30.20
N VAL A 769 1.96 -19.89 29.39
CA VAL A 769 0.87 -19.03 29.90
C VAL A 769 -0.10 -19.87 30.73
N ARG A 770 -0.51 -21.04 30.23
CA ARG A 770 -1.39 -21.98 30.95
C ARG A 770 -0.81 -22.39 32.29
N ALA A 771 0.47 -22.75 32.36
CA ALA A 771 1.14 -23.09 33.62
C ALA A 771 1.15 -21.92 34.65
N VAL A 772 1.17 -20.66 34.19
CA VAL A 772 1.03 -19.50 35.09
C VAL A 772 -0.40 -19.40 35.63
N PHE A 773 -1.43 -19.57 34.81
CA PHE A 773 -2.83 -19.60 35.28
C PHE A 773 -3.09 -20.81 36.20
N GLU A 774 -2.54 -21.98 35.89
CA GLU A 774 -2.64 -23.19 36.69
C GLU A 774 -2.08 -23.02 38.10
N LYS A 775 -0.96 -22.29 38.27
CA LYS A 775 -0.36 -21.97 39.57
C LYS A 775 -1.35 -21.29 40.54
N TYR A 776 -2.26 -20.45 40.06
CA TYR A 776 -3.24 -19.73 40.88
C TYR A 776 -4.64 -20.37 40.86
N GLY A 777 -4.91 -21.26 39.90
CA GLY A 777 -6.15 -22.00 39.78
C GLY A 777 -7.34 -21.19 39.25
N LYS A 778 -8.47 -21.88 39.05
CA LYS A 778 -9.72 -21.28 38.56
C LYS A 778 -10.21 -20.16 39.46
N GLY A 779 -10.43 -18.97 38.89
CA GLY A 779 -10.82 -17.77 39.62
C GLY A 779 -9.73 -17.12 40.48
N GLY A 780 -8.50 -17.68 40.53
CA GLY A 780 -7.39 -17.13 41.31
C GLY A 780 -6.80 -15.84 40.75
N ILE A 781 -6.96 -15.60 39.44
CA ILE A 781 -6.63 -14.33 38.78
C ILE A 781 -7.92 -13.53 38.56
N TRP A 782 -8.03 -12.37 39.22
CA TRP A 782 -9.25 -11.55 39.21
C TRP A 782 -9.56 -10.91 37.85
N GLY A 783 -8.51 -10.54 37.11
CA GLY A 783 -8.57 -9.88 35.80
C GLY A 783 -7.16 -9.65 35.26
N VAL A 784 -7.07 -9.30 33.97
CA VAL A 784 -5.81 -9.14 33.24
C VAL A 784 -5.69 -7.74 32.64
N ILE A 785 -4.50 -7.15 32.66
CA ILE A 785 -4.17 -5.94 31.90
C ILE A 785 -3.21 -6.35 30.77
N HIS A 786 -3.71 -6.35 29.54
CA HIS A 786 -2.97 -6.84 28.38
C HIS A 786 -2.24 -5.71 27.66
N ILE A 787 -0.96 -5.54 28.03
CA ILE A 787 -0.05 -4.49 27.52
C ILE A 787 0.90 -5.05 26.44
N ALA A 788 1.11 -6.37 26.41
CA ALA A 788 2.16 -7.02 25.63
C ALA A 788 1.88 -7.00 24.12
N ALA A 789 2.70 -6.27 23.37
CA ALA A 789 2.65 -6.19 21.91
C ALA A 789 3.97 -5.63 21.37
N TYR A 790 4.37 -6.03 20.16
CA TYR A 790 5.33 -5.25 19.38
C TYR A 790 4.69 -3.91 18.99
N LYS A 791 5.42 -2.79 19.16
CA LYS A 791 4.86 -1.42 19.17
C LYS A 791 5.40 -0.45 18.12
N ALA A 792 6.39 -0.84 17.32
CA ALA A 792 7.06 0.06 16.40
C ALA A 792 6.31 0.17 15.06
N VAL A 793 5.65 1.31 14.83
CA VAL A 793 4.82 1.56 13.64
C VAL A 793 5.59 1.34 12.33
N GLY A 794 6.85 1.79 12.24
CA GLY A 794 7.69 1.63 11.05
C GLY A 794 8.05 0.17 10.78
N GLU A 795 8.66 -0.50 11.75
CA GLU A 795 9.01 -1.93 11.71
C GLU A 795 7.80 -2.82 11.36
N SER A 796 6.60 -2.49 11.85
CA SER A 796 5.37 -3.23 11.51
C SER A 796 5.05 -3.25 10.01
N VAL A 797 5.54 -2.28 9.23
CA VAL A 797 5.41 -2.25 7.76
C VAL A 797 6.45 -3.16 7.08
N GLU A 798 7.59 -3.39 7.74
CA GLU A 798 8.71 -4.19 7.23
C GLU A 798 8.54 -5.69 7.56
N ILE A 799 8.07 -6.02 8.77
CA ILE A 799 7.80 -7.40 9.23
C ILE A 799 6.33 -7.61 9.69
N PRO A 800 5.33 -7.35 8.83
CA PRO A 800 3.91 -7.35 9.23
C PRO A 800 3.42 -8.70 9.77
N LEU A 801 3.88 -9.83 9.22
CA LEU A 801 3.45 -11.16 9.69
C LEU A 801 3.88 -11.44 11.13
N THR A 802 5.08 -10.99 11.52
CA THR A 802 5.58 -11.06 12.89
C THR A 802 4.70 -10.25 13.85
N TYR A 803 4.23 -9.07 13.41
CA TYR A 803 3.28 -8.25 14.18
C TYR A 803 1.91 -8.92 14.34
N TYR A 804 1.33 -9.49 13.28
CA TYR A 804 0.05 -10.21 13.41
C TYR A 804 0.17 -11.47 14.29
N ALA A 805 1.22 -12.28 14.11
CA ALA A 805 1.44 -13.48 14.90
C ALA A 805 1.67 -13.19 16.39
N ASN A 806 2.46 -12.16 16.72
CA ASN A 806 2.68 -11.77 18.10
C ASN A 806 1.46 -11.08 18.71
N ASN A 807 0.91 -10.04 18.07
CA ASN A 807 -0.10 -9.19 18.71
C ASN A 807 -1.50 -9.80 18.67
N VAL A 808 -1.89 -10.45 17.57
CA VAL A 808 -3.26 -10.99 17.42
C VAL A 808 -3.33 -12.41 17.98
N SER A 809 -2.47 -13.33 17.54
CA SER A 809 -2.55 -14.73 17.98
C SER A 809 -2.29 -14.90 19.47
N ALA A 810 -1.34 -14.17 20.07
CA ALA A 810 -1.14 -14.22 21.52
C ALA A 810 -2.32 -13.64 22.31
N THR A 811 -3.06 -12.66 21.75
CA THR A 811 -4.31 -12.17 22.35
C THR A 811 -5.39 -13.25 22.33
N ILE A 812 -5.55 -13.98 21.21
CA ILE A 812 -6.49 -15.11 21.12
C ILE A 812 -6.13 -16.21 22.14
N THR A 813 -4.86 -16.63 22.18
CA THR A 813 -4.34 -17.61 23.15
C THR A 813 -4.58 -17.18 24.60
N LEU A 814 -4.33 -15.91 24.92
CA LEU A 814 -4.55 -15.36 26.25
C LEU A 814 -6.03 -15.38 26.65
N LEU A 815 -6.94 -14.96 25.75
CA LEU A 815 -8.38 -15.00 26.01
C LEU A 815 -8.92 -16.43 26.19
N GLN A 816 -8.41 -17.39 25.42
CA GLN A 816 -8.73 -18.81 25.58
C GLN A 816 -8.32 -19.34 26.96
N ILE A 817 -7.08 -19.12 27.38
CA ILE A 817 -6.57 -19.57 28.69
C ILE A 817 -7.26 -18.81 29.84
N MET A 818 -7.55 -17.52 29.67
CA MET A 818 -8.38 -16.76 30.60
C MET A 818 -9.77 -17.40 30.79
N SER A 819 -10.40 -17.84 29.70
CA SER A 819 -11.68 -18.58 29.73
C SER A 819 -11.56 -19.95 30.43
N GLU A 820 -10.50 -20.72 30.14
CA GLU A 820 -10.20 -22.01 30.78
C GLU A 820 -10.15 -21.89 32.31
N TYR A 821 -9.65 -20.76 32.84
CA TYR A 821 -9.46 -20.52 34.28
C TYR A 821 -10.45 -19.53 34.91
N ASP A 822 -11.60 -19.29 34.26
CA ASP A 822 -12.71 -18.44 34.73
C ASP A 822 -12.34 -16.96 34.97
N CYS A 823 -11.22 -16.50 34.39
CA CYS A 823 -10.78 -15.11 34.42
C CYS A 823 -11.44 -14.33 33.27
N THR A 824 -12.44 -13.51 33.56
CA THR A 824 -13.36 -12.93 32.56
C THR A 824 -13.31 -11.39 32.52
N ARG A 825 -12.25 -10.78 33.05
CA ARG A 825 -12.05 -9.32 33.10
C ARG A 825 -10.76 -8.94 32.39
N ILE A 826 -10.84 -8.07 31.38
CA ILE A 826 -9.66 -7.59 30.63
C ILE A 826 -9.64 -6.08 30.45
N VAL A 827 -8.51 -5.45 30.77
CA VAL A 827 -8.15 -4.11 30.28
C VAL A 827 -7.16 -4.29 29.14
N TYR A 828 -7.54 -3.91 27.92
CA TYR A 828 -6.68 -4.04 26.74
C TYR A 828 -5.97 -2.72 26.42
N SER A 829 -4.64 -2.74 26.31
CA SER A 829 -3.89 -1.58 25.82
C SER A 829 -4.01 -1.49 24.30
N SER A 830 -4.92 -0.64 23.82
CA SER A 830 -5.05 -0.27 22.41
C SER A 830 -4.09 0.89 22.06
N SER A 831 -4.39 1.69 21.05
CA SER A 831 -3.56 2.83 20.63
C SER A 831 -4.34 3.80 19.75
N ALA A 832 -4.09 5.10 19.84
CA ALA A 832 -4.61 6.10 18.90
C ALA A 832 -4.31 5.79 17.41
N THR A 833 -3.34 4.91 17.12
CA THR A 833 -3.08 4.40 15.75
C THR A 833 -4.25 3.62 15.14
N VAL A 834 -5.26 3.20 15.92
CA VAL A 834 -6.50 2.61 15.38
C VAL A 834 -7.28 3.59 14.50
N TYR A 835 -7.19 4.91 14.74
CA TYR A 835 -7.92 5.92 13.98
C TYR A 835 -7.28 6.26 12.62
N GLY A 836 -6.03 5.86 12.39
CA GLY A 836 -5.28 6.23 11.18
C GLY A 836 -5.19 7.76 11.03
N THR A 837 -5.68 8.27 9.90
CA THR A 837 -5.89 9.71 9.68
C THR A 837 -7.35 10.10 10.01
N PRO A 838 -7.64 10.70 11.17
CA PRO A 838 -8.99 11.03 11.61
C PRO A 838 -9.58 12.24 10.86
N PRO A 839 -10.92 12.35 10.74
CA PRO A 839 -11.59 13.53 10.17
C PRO A 839 -11.75 14.68 11.18
N ILE A 840 -11.89 14.37 12.47
CA ILE A 840 -12.16 15.32 13.57
C ILE A 840 -10.93 15.37 14.49
N ILE A 841 -10.58 16.59 14.93
CA ILE A 841 -9.58 16.86 15.97
C ILE A 841 -10.20 17.88 16.95
N PRO A 842 -10.19 17.61 18.28
CA PRO A 842 -9.73 16.39 18.95
C PRO A 842 -10.58 15.15 18.58
N ILE A 843 -10.00 13.95 18.73
CA ILE A 843 -10.58 12.69 18.26
C ILE A 843 -11.51 12.08 19.34
N PRO A 844 -12.84 12.00 19.13
CA PRO A 844 -13.75 11.24 20.00
C PRO A 844 -13.70 9.74 19.73
N GLU A 845 -14.09 8.91 20.71
CA GLU A 845 -14.13 7.44 20.62
C GLU A 845 -15.06 6.90 19.53
N THR A 846 -16.05 7.70 19.12
CA THR A 846 -16.96 7.44 17.99
C THR A 846 -16.26 7.51 16.62
N THR A 847 -15.02 8.00 16.56
CA THR A 847 -14.25 8.05 15.31
C THR A 847 -14.01 6.65 14.76
N ARG A 848 -14.45 6.41 13.52
CA ARG A 848 -14.32 5.11 12.84
C ARG A 848 -12.87 4.62 12.83
N LEU A 849 -12.66 3.39 13.30
CA LEU A 849 -11.35 2.72 13.28
C LEU A 849 -10.91 2.43 11.82
N LYS A 850 -9.72 2.89 11.45
CA LYS A 850 -9.15 2.79 10.10
C LYS A 850 -7.63 2.94 10.10
N ALA A 851 -6.93 2.03 10.77
CA ALA A 851 -5.47 2.07 10.91
C ALA A 851 -4.72 1.97 9.57
N ASP A 852 -3.77 2.89 9.34
CA ASP A 852 -2.91 2.90 8.16
C ASP A 852 -1.74 1.89 8.25
N SER A 853 -1.25 1.58 9.46
CA SER A 853 -0.11 0.68 9.70
C SER A 853 -0.53 -0.73 10.14
N PRO A 854 0.29 -1.78 9.89
CA PRO A 854 0.02 -3.12 10.40
C PRO A 854 -0.06 -3.17 11.93
N TYR A 855 0.77 -2.43 12.67
CA TYR A 855 0.62 -2.28 14.13
C TYR A 855 -0.79 -1.82 14.53
N GLY A 856 -1.29 -0.71 13.96
CA GLY A 856 -2.62 -0.21 14.27
C GLY A 856 -3.72 -1.21 13.86
N LYS A 857 -3.53 -1.96 12.76
CA LYS A 857 -4.44 -3.04 12.35
C LYS A 857 -4.47 -4.19 13.35
N THR A 858 -3.33 -4.57 13.95
CA THR A 858 -3.33 -5.56 15.05
C THR A 858 -4.15 -5.08 16.25
N LYS A 859 -4.11 -3.77 16.56
CA LYS A 859 -4.92 -3.19 17.64
C LYS A 859 -6.42 -3.20 17.33
N ILE A 860 -6.82 -2.86 16.10
CA ILE A 860 -8.23 -3.00 15.66
C ILE A 860 -8.69 -4.46 15.74
N MET A 861 -7.88 -5.41 15.24
CA MET A 861 -8.22 -6.84 15.28
C MET A 861 -8.38 -7.35 16.71
N SER A 862 -7.49 -6.97 17.63
CA SER A 862 -7.64 -7.32 19.04
C SER A 862 -8.85 -6.64 19.70
N GLU A 863 -9.15 -5.37 19.40
CA GLU A 863 -10.40 -4.74 19.88
C GLU A 863 -11.63 -5.53 19.41
N THR A 864 -11.70 -5.84 18.10
CA THR A 864 -12.82 -6.58 17.49
C THR A 864 -12.99 -7.96 18.13
N ILE A 865 -11.91 -8.73 18.29
CA ILE A 865 -11.95 -10.08 18.90
C ILE A 865 -12.42 -10.04 20.36
N ILE A 866 -12.06 -8.99 21.11
CA ILE A 866 -12.49 -8.82 22.51
C ILE A 866 -13.95 -8.37 22.58
N ASP A 867 -14.39 -7.53 21.63
CA ASP A 867 -15.76 -7.07 21.50
C ASP A 867 -16.72 -8.21 21.09
N ASP A 868 -16.38 -8.97 20.04
CA ASP A 868 -17.06 -10.19 19.60
C ASP A 868 -17.23 -11.19 20.76
N LEU A 869 -16.19 -11.37 21.58
CA LEU A 869 -16.22 -12.25 22.75
C LEU A 869 -17.15 -11.72 23.87
N CYS A 870 -17.24 -10.41 24.06
CA CYS A 870 -18.15 -9.82 25.04
C CYS A 870 -19.62 -9.89 24.60
N HIS A 871 -19.90 -9.83 23.30
CA HIS A 871 -21.22 -10.10 22.72
C HIS A 871 -21.58 -11.60 22.81
N ALA A 872 -20.64 -12.49 22.47
CA ALA A 872 -20.88 -13.94 22.47
C ALA A 872 -21.00 -14.55 23.89
N GLU A 873 -20.32 -13.96 24.88
CA GLU A 873 -20.31 -14.42 26.27
C GLU A 873 -20.47 -13.25 27.27
N PRO A 874 -21.70 -12.80 27.60
CA PRO A 874 -21.96 -11.66 28.51
C PRO A 874 -21.42 -11.78 29.95
N ARG A 875 -20.77 -12.91 30.32
CA ARG A 875 -19.97 -13.03 31.55
C ARG A 875 -18.66 -12.22 31.49
N TRP A 876 -18.13 -11.95 30.30
CA TRP A 876 -16.95 -11.13 30.12
C TRP A 876 -17.22 -9.66 30.45
N ARG A 877 -16.15 -8.94 30.83
CA ARG A 877 -16.12 -7.47 30.92
C ARG A 877 -14.78 -6.98 30.38
N ALA A 878 -14.83 -6.08 29.40
CA ALA A 878 -13.66 -5.59 28.71
C ALA A 878 -13.64 -4.06 28.55
N ILE A 879 -12.47 -3.46 28.77
CA ILE A 879 -12.22 -2.05 28.47
C ILE A 879 -10.96 -1.91 27.63
N SER A 880 -11.09 -1.29 26.46
CA SER A 880 -9.96 -0.99 25.56
C SER A 880 -9.49 0.45 25.73
N LEU A 881 -8.24 0.63 26.17
CA LEU A 881 -7.63 1.93 26.41
C LEU A 881 -6.82 2.36 25.19
N ARG A 882 -7.38 3.26 24.39
CA ARG A 882 -6.76 3.87 23.21
C ARG A 882 -5.86 5.01 23.66
N TYR A 883 -4.69 4.67 24.19
CA TYR A 883 -3.72 5.67 24.63
C TYR A 883 -3.05 6.39 23.44
N PHE A 884 -2.70 7.66 23.66
CA PHE A 884 -1.99 8.50 22.69
C PHE A 884 -0.47 8.36 22.89
N ASN A 885 0.29 9.43 23.15
CA ASN A 885 1.74 9.34 23.33
C ASN A 885 2.15 9.40 24.82
N PRO A 886 2.37 8.26 25.51
CA PRO A 886 2.93 8.28 26.87
C PRO A 886 4.35 8.86 26.91
N ALA A 887 4.64 9.64 27.96
CA ALA A 887 5.90 10.31 28.19
C ALA A 887 6.22 10.53 29.68
N GLY A 888 7.45 10.94 29.97
CA GLY A 888 7.95 11.06 31.34
C GLY A 888 8.45 9.74 31.91
N ALA A 889 8.57 9.72 33.24
CA ALA A 889 9.08 8.61 34.03
C ALA A 889 8.55 8.75 35.48
N HIS A 890 8.93 7.87 36.39
CA HIS A 890 8.58 8.07 37.80
C HIS A 890 9.44 9.19 38.43
N PRO A 891 8.88 10.15 39.21
CA PRO A 891 9.62 11.28 39.77
C PRO A 891 10.85 10.96 40.63
N SER A 892 10.99 9.72 41.15
CA SER A 892 12.22 9.30 41.82
C SER A 892 13.43 9.18 40.88
N GLY A 893 13.20 9.00 39.58
CA GLY A 893 14.23 8.66 38.60
C GLY A 893 14.79 7.25 38.75
N LEU A 894 14.05 6.33 39.40
CA LEU A 894 14.44 4.92 39.53
C LEU A 894 13.81 3.99 38.47
N ILE A 895 12.76 4.42 37.78
CA ILE A 895 12.14 3.71 36.64
C ILE A 895 11.73 4.70 35.54
N GLY A 896 11.84 4.28 34.27
CA GLY A 896 11.53 5.03 33.05
C GLY A 896 11.67 4.19 31.76
N GLU A 897 11.63 4.82 30.58
CA GLU A 897 11.86 4.16 29.28
C GLU A 897 13.36 3.94 29.01
N ASP A 898 13.73 2.78 28.44
CA ASP A 898 15.13 2.45 28.15
C ASP A 898 15.27 1.65 26.82
N PRO A 899 15.21 2.31 25.65
CA PRO A 899 15.02 1.67 24.33
C PRO A 899 15.97 0.57 23.84
N CYS A 900 15.41 -0.32 23.02
CA CYS A 900 16.04 -1.49 22.44
C CYS A 900 16.89 -1.03 21.26
N GLY A 901 18.20 -0.91 21.49
CA GLY A 901 19.06 -0.14 20.60
C GLY A 901 18.60 1.32 20.48
N ARG A 902 18.21 1.74 19.27
CA ARG A 902 17.84 3.12 18.98
C ARG A 902 16.37 3.41 19.32
N PRO A 903 16.06 4.45 20.13
CA PRO A 903 14.69 4.86 20.39
C PRO A 903 13.90 5.22 19.11
N GLY A 904 12.75 4.57 18.92
CA GLY A 904 11.75 4.97 17.92
C GLY A 904 10.86 6.14 18.37
N ASN A 905 10.73 6.35 19.68
CA ASN A 905 9.92 7.44 20.27
C ASN A 905 10.75 8.72 20.41
N LEU A 906 10.15 9.87 20.06
CA LEU A 906 10.81 11.19 20.03
C LEU A 906 11.48 11.58 21.36
N LEU A 907 10.74 11.49 22.48
CA LEU A 907 11.23 11.98 23.77
C LEU A 907 12.42 11.17 24.31
N PRO A 908 12.37 9.81 24.37
CA PRO A 908 13.54 9.01 24.71
C PRO A 908 14.71 9.17 23.71
N LEU A 909 14.45 9.44 22.42
CA LEU A 909 15.51 9.75 21.45
C LEU A 909 16.25 11.05 21.80
N LEU A 910 15.52 12.11 22.16
CA LEU A 910 16.11 13.38 22.63
C LEU A 910 16.86 13.20 23.97
N ALA A 911 16.37 12.35 24.86
CA ALA A 911 17.08 12.02 26.11
C ALA A 911 18.39 11.25 25.84
N HIS A 912 18.38 10.25 24.95
CA HIS A 912 19.57 9.48 24.56
C HIS A 912 20.63 10.33 23.83
N ILE A 913 20.22 11.29 23.00
CA ILE A 913 21.13 12.26 22.38
C ILE A 913 21.81 13.11 23.46
N ALA A 914 21.05 13.62 24.44
CA ALA A 914 21.57 14.52 25.47
C ALA A 914 22.51 13.85 26.50
N VAL A 915 22.46 12.52 26.67
CA VAL A 915 23.49 11.75 27.42
C VAL A 915 24.59 11.15 26.53
N GLY A 916 24.56 11.38 25.21
CA GLY A 916 25.56 10.87 24.27
C GLY A 916 25.43 9.39 23.88
N ARG A 917 24.38 8.67 24.31
CA ARG A 917 24.09 7.28 23.90
C ARG A 917 23.77 7.16 22.40
N VAL A 918 23.33 8.24 21.76
CA VAL A 918 23.02 8.29 20.33
C VAL A 918 23.74 9.48 19.71
N ASP A 919 24.87 9.22 19.06
CA ASP A 919 25.58 10.22 18.26
C ASP A 919 24.77 10.57 17.01
N LEU A 920 24.32 11.82 16.97
CA LEU A 920 23.63 12.44 15.84
C LEU A 920 24.07 13.90 15.77
N SER A 921 24.99 14.19 14.85
CA SER A 921 25.42 15.57 14.53
C SER A 921 24.25 16.49 14.15
N THR A 922 23.12 15.95 13.69
CA THR A 922 21.88 16.70 13.46
C THR A 922 20.65 15.77 13.58
N PHE A 923 19.68 16.16 14.39
CA PHE A 923 18.38 15.48 14.50
C PHE A 923 17.50 15.75 13.26
N LYS A 924 16.58 14.84 12.90
CA LYS A 924 15.75 14.98 11.68
C LYS A 924 14.28 15.17 12.00
N VAL A 925 13.77 16.37 11.71
CA VAL A 925 12.35 16.72 11.78
C VAL A 925 11.70 16.41 10.41
N PHE A 926 10.68 15.55 10.41
CA PHE A 926 10.03 15.09 9.18
C PHE A 926 8.83 15.98 8.85
N GLY A 927 8.99 16.85 7.86
CA GLY A 927 7.97 17.80 7.37
C GLY A 927 7.81 19.06 8.22
N ASN A 928 7.63 20.19 7.54
CA ASN A 928 7.28 21.51 8.09
C ASN A 928 6.11 22.16 7.31
N ASP A 929 5.33 21.33 6.61
CA ASP A 929 4.27 21.72 5.69
C ASP A 929 2.94 20.99 5.98
N TYR A 930 2.81 20.40 7.17
CA TYR A 930 1.52 19.90 7.68
C TYR A 930 0.58 21.08 8.02
N PRO A 931 -0.76 20.88 8.00
CA PRO A 931 -1.74 21.89 8.41
C PRO A 931 -1.78 22.08 9.94
N THR A 932 -0.65 22.48 10.52
CA THR A 932 -0.42 22.66 11.97
C THR A 932 0.29 24.01 12.24
N PRO A 933 0.26 24.57 13.46
CA PRO A 933 0.70 25.95 13.71
C PRO A 933 2.19 26.25 13.45
N ASP A 934 3.06 25.24 13.48
CA ASP A 934 4.48 25.36 13.10
C ASP A 934 4.85 24.48 11.88
N GLY A 935 3.85 23.90 11.22
CA GLY A 935 4.01 23.00 10.08
C GLY A 935 4.51 21.59 10.43
N THR A 936 4.87 21.28 11.68
CA THR A 936 5.31 19.94 12.10
C THR A 936 4.17 19.11 12.69
N CYS A 937 4.34 17.78 12.75
CA CYS A 937 3.31 16.88 13.30
C CYS A 937 2.95 17.20 14.75
N ILE A 938 1.66 17.21 15.07
CA ILE A 938 1.11 17.34 16.42
C ILE A 938 0.79 15.97 17.00
N ARG A 939 1.15 15.73 18.26
CA ARG A 939 0.71 14.55 19.03
C ARG A 939 0.31 14.98 20.44
N ASP A 940 -0.74 14.38 20.98
CA ASP A 940 -1.12 14.54 22.39
C ASP A 940 -0.25 13.66 23.29
N TYR A 941 0.52 14.33 24.15
CA TYR A 941 1.43 13.70 25.10
C TYR A 941 0.82 13.65 26.49
N LEU A 942 0.84 12.45 27.08
CA LEU A 942 0.27 12.11 28.38
C LEU A 942 1.38 11.62 29.32
N HIS A 943 1.37 12.02 30.58
CA HIS A 943 2.37 11.55 31.53
C HIS A 943 2.14 10.07 31.87
N VAL A 944 3.20 9.28 31.95
CA VAL A 944 3.12 7.82 32.09
C VAL A 944 2.45 7.38 33.39
N LEU A 945 2.51 8.18 34.46
CA LEU A 945 1.74 7.96 35.70
C LEU A 945 0.26 8.38 35.58
N ASP A 946 -0.06 9.42 34.79
CA ASP A 946 -1.45 9.78 34.51
C ASP A 946 -2.10 8.63 33.74
N LEU A 947 -1.40 8.09 32.72
CA LEU A 947 -1.81 6.90 31.98
C LEU A 947 -1.97 5.67 32.88
N ALA A 948 -1.07 5.47 33.85
CA ALA A 948 -1.18 4.38 34.81
C ALA A 948 -2.44 4.50 35.68
N SER A 949 -2.81 5.72 36.10
CA SER A 949 -4.08 5.93 36.82
C SER A 949 -5.31 5.59 35.96
N GLY A 950 -5.28 5.88 34.65
CA GLY A 950 -6.31 5.44 33.70
C GLY A 950 -6.48 3.91 33.63
N HIS A 951 -5.40 3.14 33.79
CA HIS A 951 -5.49 1.67 33.88
C HIS A 951 -6.10 1.19 35.20
N LEU A 952 -5.87 1.90 36.31
CA LEU A 952 -6.55 1.60 37.59
C LEU A 952 -8.06 1.85 37.49
N LEU A 953 -8.45 3.02 36.96
CA LEU A 953 -9.86 3.39 36.80
C LEU A 953 -10.60 2.43 35.86
N ALA A 954 -9.95 1.99 34.77
CA ALA A 954 -10.47 0.96 33.90
C ALA A 954 -10.60 -0.40 34.62
N LEU A 955 -9.61 -0.81 35.41
CA LEU A 955 -9.67 -2.07 36.16
C LEU A 955 -10.80 -2.05 37.20
N ASP A 956 -10.99 -0.94 37.90
CA ASP A 956 -12.09 -0.72 38.83
C ASP A 956 -13.46 -0.74 38.14
N ALA A 957 -13.55 -0.19 36.93
CA ALA A 957 -14.76 -0.24 36.11
C ALA A 957 -15.14 -1.67 35.65
N LEU A 958 -14.25 -2.67 35.75
CA LEU A 958 -14.57 -4.09 35.51
C LEU A 958 -15.20 -4.79 36.73
N ALA A 959 -15.36 -4.11 37.87
CA ALA A 959 -16.03 -4.67 39.04
C ALA A 959 -17.51 -5.05 38.73
N PRO A 960 -18.07 -6.14 39.31
CA PRO A 960 -19.43 -6.59 38.98
C PRO A 960 -20.53 -5.54 39.20
N ASN A 961 -20.34 -4.68 40.19
CA ASN A 961 -21.24 -3.58 40.58
C ASN A 961 -20.92 -2.23 39.90
N SER A 962 -20.02 -2.22 38.91
CA SER A 962 -19.73 -1.03 38.10
C SER A 962 -20.89 -0.73 37.15
N THR A 963 -21.38 0.50 37.19
CA THR A 963 -22.44 1.04 36.34
C THR A 963 -21.94 1.51 34.96
N VAL A 964 -20.63 1.38 34.69
CA VAL A 964 -20.01 1.86 33.45
C VAL A 964 -20.58 1.17 32.20
N PHE A 965 -21.09 -0.06 32.35
CA PHE A 965 -21.73 -0.83 31.28
C PHE A 965 -23.26 -0.67 31.22
N ASP A 966 -23.90 0.11 32.11
CA ASP A 966 -25.36 0.25 32.16
C ASP A 966 -25.93 0.98 30.92
N ASN A 967 -25.08 1.70 30.20
CA ASN A 967 -25.39 2.41 28.96
C ASN A 967 -24.85 1.69 27.71
N CYS A 968 -24.56 0.38 27.78
CA CYS A 968 -24.32 -0.41 26.56
C CYS A 968 -25.62 -0.57 25.74
N PRO A 969 -25.55 -0.68 24.40
CA PRO A 969 -26.76 -0.86 23.58
C PRO A 969 -27.48 -2.20 23.79
N ASP A 970 -26.76 -3.19 24.33
CA ASP A 970 -27.16 -4.60 24.47
C ASP A 970 -26.54 -5.21 25.76
N GLU A 971 -26.49 -6.55 25.85
CA GLU A 971 -25.88 -7.24 27.00
C GLU A 971 -24.33 -7.28 26.96
N ALA A 972 -23.70 -6.82 25.87
CA ALA A 972 -22.25 -6.88 25.71
C ALA A 972 -21.53 -5.85 26.60
N ARG A 973 -20.58 -6.34 27.41
CA ARG A 973 -19.83 -5.50 28.36
C ARG A 973 -18.45 -5.12 27.83
N TYR A 974 -18.45 -4.53 26.64
CA TYR A 974 -17.27 -3.94 26.01
C TYR A 974 -17.41 -2.41 25.95
N LYS A 975 -16.32 -1.69 26.26
CA LYS A 975 -16.18 -0.25 25.98
C LYS A 975 -14.76 0.10 25.57
N ALA A 976 -14.59 1.23 24.89
CA ALA A 976 -13.29 1.81 24.59
C ALA A 976 -13.21 3.27 25.07
N TYR A 977 -12.02 3.71 25.48
CA TYR A 977 -11.76 5.07 25.97
C TYR A 977 -10.44 5.63 25.42
N ASN A 978 -10.43 6.91 25.07
CA ASN A 978 -9.24 7.65 24.67
C ASN A 978 -8.49 8.15 25.90
N LEU A 979 -7.22 7.74 26.05
CA LEU A 979 -6.34 8.25 27.10
C LEU A 979 -5.30 9.20 26.50
N GLY A 980 -5.60 10.50 26.57
CA GLY A 980 -4.74 11.62 26.22
C GLY A 980 -4.98 12.82 27.15
N LYS A 981 -4.29 13.93 26.92
CA LYS A 981 -4.41 15.18 27.69
C LYS A 981 -5.52 16.10 27.17
N GLY A 982 -6.03 15.89 25.95
CA GLY A 982 -6.92 16.84 25.28
C GLY A 982 -6.17 18.01 24.62
N ARG A 983 -4.83 17.91 24.50
CA ARG A 983 -3.98 19.01 24.02
C ARG A 983 -2.73 18.50 23.32
N GLY A 984 -2.78 18.52 21.99
CA GLY A 984 -1.66 18.24 21.12
C GLY A 984 -0.48 19.21 21.29
N MET A 985 0.71 18.70 20.99
CA MET A 985 2.00 19.39 21.05
C MET A 985 2.79 19.07 19.77
N SER A 986 3.42 20.08 19.18
CA SER A 986 4.20 19.94 17.94
C SER A 986 5.62 19.41 18.19
N VAL A 987 6.29 18.91 17.14
CA VAL A 987 7.67 18.40 17.24
C VAL A 987 8.62 19.46 17.78
N LEU A 988 8.48 20.72 17.34
CA LEU A 988 9.37 21.80 17.78
C LEU A 988 9.09 22.20 19.24
N GLN A 989 7.83 22.23 19.67
CA GLN A 989 7.48 22.48 21.08
C GLN A 989 8.08 21.43 22.03
N ILE A 990 8.17 20.17 21.58
CA ILE A 990 8.77 19.07 22.34
C ILE A 990 10.29 19.18 22.39
N ILE A 991 10.93 19.56 21.28
CA ILE A 991 12.38 19.87 21.24
C ILE A 991 12.71 21.04 22.17
N ASP A 992 11.89 22.10 22.18
CA ASP A 992 12.08 23.26 23.05
C ASP A 992 11.84 22.94 24.53
N ALA A 993 10.85 22.09 24.84
CA ALA A 993 10.64 21.61 26.21
C ALA A 993 11.79 20.72 26.70
N MET A 994 12.33 19.85 25.83
CA MET A 994 13.54 19.09 26.15
C MET A 994 14.76 19.99 26.30
N ARG A 995 14.99 20.99 25.42
CA ARG A 995 16.11 21.94 25.55
C ARG A 995 16.07 22.66 26.90
N LYS A 996 14.87 23.03 27.38
CA LYS A 996 14.67 23.62 28.73
C LYS A 996 14.94 22.64 29.87
N ALA A 997 14.59 21.37 29.72
CA ALA A 997 14.76 20.35 30.75
C ALA A 997 16.22 19.84 30.86
N THR A 998 16.90 19.66 29.74
CA THR A 998 18.24 19.07 29.67
C THR A 998 19.38 20.10 29.64
N GLY A 999 19.10 21.31 29.14
CA GLY A 999 20.13 22.31 28.82
C GLY A 999 20.96 21.96 27.57
N PHE A 1000 20.69 20.82 26.91
CA PHE A 1000 21.38 20.37 25.71
C PHE A 1000 20.80 21.06 24.48
N ASP A 1001 21.66 21.66 23.64
CA ASP A 1001 21.19 22.31 22.41
C ASP A 1001 20.97 21.30 21.26
N TYR A 1002 19.72 20.91 21.08
CA TYR A 1002 19.29 20.04 19.99
C TYR A 1002 19.38 20.76 18.64
N GLN A 1003 20.45 20.48 17.89
CA GLN A 1003 20.62 20.83 16.49
C GLN A 1003 19.74 19.92 15.61
N TYR A 1004 18.96 20.50 14.70
CA TYR A 1004 18.05 19.74 13.84
C TYR A 1004 17.92 20.28 12.40
N GLU A 1005 17.66 19.35 11.48
CA GLU A 1005 17.39 19.56 10.06
C GLU A 1005 15.91 19.25 9.79
N ILE A 1006 15.24 20.11 9.03
CA ILE A 1006 13.91 19.83 8.49
C ILE A 1006 14.08 19.10 7.16
N ILE A 1007 13.54 17.89 7.08
CA ILE A 1007 13.53 17.05 5.87
C ILE A 1007 12.10 16.79 5.39
N GLY A 1008 11.94 16.14 4.24
CA GLY A 1008 10.62 15.80 3.68
C GLY A 1008 9.77 14.93 4.62
N ARG A 1009 8.45 14.99 4.43
CA ARG A 1009 7.46 14.20 5.20
C ARG A 1009 7.77 12.71 5.19
N ARG A 1010 7.55 12.05 6.33
CA ARG A 1010 7.56 10.58 6.40
C ARG A 1010 6.24 10.04 5.85
N ARG A 1011 6.29 8.94 5.08
CA ARG A 1011 5.07 8.25 4.65
C ARG A 1011 4.37 7.65 5.88
N GLY A 1012 3.11 8.01 6.10
CA GLY A 1012 2.31 7.55 7.24
C GLY A 1012 2.34 8.45 8.49
N ASP A 1013 3.07 9.57 8.47
CA ASP A 1013 2.94 10.58 9.54
C ASP A 1013 1.63 11.37 9.37
N VAL A 1014 0.71 11.18 10.31
CA VAL A 1014 -0.58 11.90 10.43
C VAL A 1014 -0.32 13.34 10.87
N PRO A 1015 -1.06 14.37 10.38
CA PRO A 1015 -0.80 15.77 10.75
C PRO A 1015 -0.97 16.06 12.25
N ASP A 1016 -2.11 15.66 12.83
CA ASP A 1016 -2.48 15.86 14.22
C ASP A 1016 -3.10 14.56 14.76
N LEU A 1017 -2.72 14.17 15.97
CA LEU A 1017 -3.36 13.11 16.75
C LEU A 1017 -3.54 13.64 18.18
N THR A 1018 -4.64 14.33 18.42
CA THR A 1018 -5.04 14.85 19.73
C THR A 1018 -6.31 14.17 20.21
N ALA A 1019 -6.32 13.69 21.46
CA ALA A 1019 -7.47 12.97 22.02
C ALA A 1019 -8.61 13.93 22.36
N ASP A 1020 -9.87 13.51 22.21
CA ASP A 1020 -10.92 13.96 23.12
C ASP A 1020 -10.99 12.97 24.30
N PRO A 1021 -10.63 13.38 25.53
CA PRO A 1021 -10.72 12.54 26.72
C PRO A 1021 -12.07 12.67 27.45
N THR A 1022 -13.04 13.43 26.93
CA THR A 1022 -14.28 13.80 27.64
C THR A 1022 -15.09 12.58 28.09
N LEU A 1023 -15.13 11.51 27.29
CA LEU A 1023 -15.84 10.29 27.67
C LEU A 1023 -15.15 9.57 28.84
N ALA A 1024 -13.81 9.51 28.84
CA ALA A 1024 -13.02 8.94 29.94
C ALA A 1024 -13.12 9.78 31.23
N GLU A 1025 -13.14 11.12 31.13
CA GLU A 1025 -13.38 11.99 32.29
C GLU A 1025 -14.80 11.81 32.85
N LYS A 1026 -15.81 11.67 31.98
CA LYS A 1026 -17.22 11.52 32.37
C LYS A 1026 -17.53 10.16 33.01
N GLU A 1027 -17.06 9.05 32.43
CA GLU A 1027 -17.46 7.69 32.86
C GLU A 1027 -16.45 7.00 33.77
N LEU A 1028 -15.15 7.27 33.63
CA LEU A 1028 -14.10 6.70 34.48
C LEU A 1028 -13.56 7.69 35.53
N GLY A 1029 -13.89 8.99 35.43
CA GLY A 1029 -13.28 10.03 36.24
C GLY A 1029 -11.82 10.35 35.86
N PHE A 1030 -11.36 9.89 34.69
CA PHE A 1030 -9.97 10.02 34.24
C PHE A 1030 -9.56 11.49 34.05
N LYS A 1031 -8.37 11.87 34.53
CA LYS A 1031 -7.80 13.21 34.38
C LYS A 1031 -6.28 13.14 34.17
N ALA A 1032 -5.79 14.04 33.31
CA ALA A 1032 -4.39 14.12 32.89
C ALA A 1032 -3.74 15.45 33.33
N PRO A 1033 -3.44 15.67 34.62
CA PRO A 1033 -2.96 16.97 35.11
C PRO A 1033 -1.57 17.36 34.60
N GLN A 1034 -0.63 16.42 34.48
CA GLN A 1034 0.81 16.75 34.36
C GLN A 1034 1.15 17.46 33.05
N THR A 1035 2.04 18.46 33.09
CA THR A 1035 2.40 19.26 31.91
C THR A 1035 3.57 18.66 31.13
N LEU A 1036 3.83 19.17 29.92
CA LEU A 1036 4.99 18.76 29.11
C LEU A 1036 6.31 19.00 29.84
N GLU A 1037 6.41 20.10 30.59
CA GLU A 1037 7.58 20.43 31.41
C GLU A 1037 7.83 19.38 32.50
N VAL A 1038 6.77 18.82 33.10
CA VAL A 1038 6.87 17.70 34.05
C VAL A 1038 7.33 16.42 33.33
N MET A 1039 6.75 16.10 32.16
CA MET A 1039 7.16 14.94 31.36
C MET A 1039 8.65 15.01 30.98
N CYS A 1040 9.12 16.16 30.49
CA CYS A 1040 10.52 16.35 30.13
C CYS A 1040 11.45 16.34 31.36
N ARG A 1041 11.03 16.96 32.49
CA ARG A 1041 11.77 16.93 33.76
C ARG A 1041 11.97 15.51 34.27
N ASP A 1042 10.89 14.73 34.36
CA ASP A 1042 10.97 13.40 34.99
C ASP A 1042 11.68 12.38 34.09
N LEU A 1043 11.49 12.47 32.76
CA LEU A 1043 12.31 11.73 31.80
C LEU A 1043 13.80 12.07 31.92
N TRP A 1044 14.16 13.35 32.08
CA TRP A 1044 15.56 13.75 32.24
C TRP A 1044 16.16 13.33 33.58
N ASN A 1045 15.39 13.42 34.67
CA ASN A 1045 15.75 12.91 36.00
C ASN A 1045 15.90 11.38 36.03
N TRP A 1046 15.16 10.64 35.20
CA TRP A 1046 15.42 9.24 34.91
C TRP A 1046 16.74 9.05 34.14
N GLN A 1047 16.89 9.68 32.97
CA GLN A 1047 18.02 9.44 32.07
C GLN A 1047 19.37 9.86 32.70
N THR A 1048 19.42 10.94 33.46
CA THR A 1048 20.66 11.43 34.11
C THR A 1048 21.14 10.51 35.24
N LYS A 1049 20.22 9.89 35.99
CA LYS A 1049 20.54 8.87 37.00
C LYS A 1049 20.86 7.51 36.39
N ASN A 1050 20.41 7.27 35.17
CA ASN A 1050 20.52 6.00 34.46
C ASN A 1050 21.05 6.26 33.04
N PRO A 1051 22.31 6.77 32.89
CA PRO A 1051 22.85 7.15 31.60
C PRO A 1051 22.81 5.97 30.62
N GLU A 1052 23.27 4.79 31.06
CA GLU A 1052 23.14 3.48 30.39
C GLU A 1052 21.92 2.66 30.86
N GLY A 1053 20.89 3.33 31.37
CA GLY A 1053 19.59 2.73 31.64
C GLY A 1053 19.60 1.69 32.75
N TYR A 1054 18.96 0.56 32.52
CA TYR A 1054 19.00 -0.58 33.45
C TYR A 1054 20.27 -1.43 33.31
N ALA A 1055 21.06 -1.27 32.24
CA ALA A 1055 22.26 -2.06 31.98
C ALA A 1055 23.47 -1.68 32.88
N ALA A 1056 23.45 -0.49 33.48
CA ALA A 1056 24.53 0.06 34.31
C ALA A 1056 24.76 -0.66 35.67
N GLN A 1057 23.99 -1.71 36.00
CA GLN A 1057 24.02 -2.40 37.30
C GLN A 1057 24.56 -3.85 37.17
N ARG A 1058 25.75 -3.99 36.59
CA ARG A 1058 26.57 -5.22 36.62
C ARG A 1058 27.77 -5.06 37.54
#